data_AF-A0A1R1PKP0-F1
#
_entry.id   AF-A0A1R1PKP0-F1
#
_cell.length_a   1.000
_cell.length_b   1.000
_cell.length_c   1.000
_cell.angle_alpha   90.00
_cell.angle_beta   90.00
_cell.angle_gamma   90.00
#
_symmetry.space_group_name_H-M   'P 1'
#
loop_
_entity.id
_entity.type
_entity.pdbx_description
1 polymer ?
#
loop_
_entity_poly.entity_id
_entity_poly.type
_entity_poly.pdbx_seq_one_letter_code
_entity_poly.pdbx_strand_id
1 'polypeptide(L)'
;MLRGWLDYVQLCIDTDKLKSCHNTFRLLVTDEVEHRKRMLTSPFSQQQQQQQQQQQQQQQGYVSVHLGVRDNNLTTGSFSSSSLPITWGWASNPELNRHSLLENMPPVFLSKVLNKNNSAMVVVDQDVLESAIESSIFPELMFSYYKFKWKKNDHLYALSKVKELAVNLSRDIGFDFDNLKFGKDYKIKVNTNYSRDAGILLSNIYCTEAKWQLKIDRDNTEIFSATVISPTTTIPLDVQSMQALPHPHHQHQHQHHNSTAISSSFGGTDFIRTKHIIKLYEAATILDKHSYLAWHSWALHNYEATLDYGRRSELYGSDTGLDHDVIERHVIPSVYGFYKAIQLSSMDTNLQDTLRLLTVWFSYGRIEKVANEVSNGFKTVKITTWIQVIPQILARIHTPHETVRTLITHLLVEVGRTHPQAILFSLALSSKSDMPQRRRCANAILDKLRDFSPVLIEQADLVSTELVRVAILWAEMWSEALEEASKLYFSKGDIKNMFSKVLPLHALMNKGAETLREVHFLQAFGRELREAEEWCRRYSDSLDPATNQNYIRQAWDIYYSLFRRIDRVIKGVSSLDLKSVSPRLLNCKNLILAVPGTYQPNEKVITIASFDPYLYVYSSKQRPRRLLITGSNGVVYTFLLKGHEDLR
;
A
#
# COMPACT_ATOMS: atom_id res chain seq x y z
N MET A 1 4.08 35.09 8.00
CA MET A 1 5.05 35.32 6.90
C MET A 1 6.26 34.35 6.89
N LEU A 2 6.90 34.04 8.03
CA LEU A 2 8.05 33.09 8.13
C LEU A 2 7.80 31.74 7.43
N ARG A 3 6.62 31.14 7.64
CA ARG A 3 6.22 29.86 7.03
C ARG A 3 6.36 29.86 5.50
N GLY A 4 5.93 30.93 4.82
CA GLY A 4 6.04 31.04 3.36
C GLY A 4 7.48 31.12 2.85
N TRP A 5 8.38 31.74 3.63
CA TRP A 5 9.81 31.72 3.30
C TRP A 5 10.45 30.36 3.55
N LEU A 6 10.05 29.65 4.60
CA LEU A 6 10.50 28.28 4.85
C LEU A 6 9.96 27.30 3.79
N ASP A 7 8.74 27.49 3.30
CA ASP A 7 8.19 26.74 2.17
C ASP A 7 9.01 26.99 0.89
N TYR A 8 9.42 28.25 0.64
CA TYR A 8 10.33 28.58 -0.46
C TYR A 8 11.72 27.93 -0.29
N VAL A 9 12.26 27.91 0.92
CA VAL A 9 13.52 27.20 1.23
C VAL A 9 13.38 25.71 0.97
N GLN A 10 12.28 25.09 1.40
CA GLN A 10 12.01 23.68 1.16
C GLN A 10 11.91 23.39 -0.36
N LEU A 11 11.23 24.25 -1.12
CA LEU A 11 11.17 24.15 -2.59
C LEU A 11 12.56 24.28 -3.23
N CYS A 12 13.40 25.18 -2.74
CA CYS A 12 14.77 25.33 -3.23
C CYS A 12 15.66 24.13 -2.85
N ILE A 13 15.44 23.51 -1.70
CA ILE A 13 16.06 22.24 -1.31
C ILE A 13 15.63 21.11 -2.27
N ASP A 14 14.35 21.05 -2.61
CA ASP A 14 13.79 19.99 -3.46
C ASP A 14 14.20 20.17 -4.94
N THR A 15 14.46 21.41 -5.37
CA THR A 15 14.94 21.76 -6.73
C THR A 15 16.46 21.94 -6.84
N ASP A 16 17.21 21.58 -5.81
CA ASP A 16 18.68 21.66 -5.72
C ASP A 16 19.28 23.07 -5.95
N LYS A 17 18.50 24.12 -5.67
CA LYS A 17 18.92 25.52 -5.79
C LYS A 17 19.63 26.02 -4.52
N LEU A 18 20.73 25.36 -4.14
CA LEU A 18 21.42 25.57 -2.85
C LEU A 18 21.90 27.01 -2.60
N LYS A 19 22.29 27.76 -3.64
CA LYS A 19 22.66 29.19 -3.53
C LYS A 19 21.47 30.05 -3.09
N SER A 20 20.28 29.74 -3.59
CA SER A 20 19.05 30.47 -3.23
C SER A 20 18.63 30.14 -1.79
N CYS A 21 18.79 28.90 -1.35
CA CYS A 21 18.59 28.54 0.07
C CYS A 21 19.49 29.36 0.98
N HIS A 22 20.80 29.41 0.69
CA HIS A 22 21.77 30.12 1.51
C HIS A 22 21.45 31.61 1.65
N ASN A 23 21.12 32.29 0.53
CA ASN A 23 20.73 33.70 0.55
C ASN A 23 19.44 33.91 1.35
N THR A 24 18.48 33.00 1.23
CA THR A 24 17.22 33.08 1.97
C THR A 24 17.44 32.91 3.47
N PHE A 25 18.30 31.97 3.91
CA PHE A 25 18.67 31.84 5.32
C PHE A 25 19.35 33.10 5.86
N ARG A 26 20.25 33.73 5.09
CA ARG A 26 20.87 35.00 5.50
C ARG A 26 19.83 36.09 5.72
N LEU A 27 18.86 36.22 4.82
CA LEU A 27 17.78 37.20 4.96
C LEU A 27 16.92 36.92 6.21
N LEU A 28 16.48 35.67 6.40
CA LEU A 28 15.63 35.28 7.53
C LEU A 28 16.31 35.53 8.88
N VAL A 29 17.58 35.16 9.00
CA VAL A 29 18.34 35.31 10.25
C VAL A 29 18.65 36.77 10.53
N THR A 30 18.94 37.56 9.49
CA THR A 30 19.19 39.01 9.65
C THR A 30 17.93 39.71 10.16
N ASP A 31 16.76 39.41 9.58
CA ASP A 31 15.46 39.93 10.02
C ASP A 31 15.15 39.51 11.47
N GLU A 32 15.40 38.24 11.82
CA GLU A 32 15.22 37.72 13.18
C GLU A 32 16.12 38.44 14.20
N VAL A 33 17.41 38.59 13.91
CA VAL A 33 18.37 39.24 14.82
C VAL A 33 18.04 40.72 14.99
N GLU A 34 17.68 41.42 13.91
CA GLU A 34 17.19 42.79 14.01
C GLU A 34 15.92 42.90 14.86
N HIS A 35 15.01 41.95 14.72
CA HIS A 35 13.79 41.95 15.51
C HIS A 35 14.10 41.77 17.00
N ARG A 36 15.00 40.86 17.38
CA ARG A 36 15.45 40.68 18.77
C ARG A 36 16.12 41.93 19.34
N LYS A 37 16.98 42.59 18.55
CA LYS A 37 17.61 43.86 18.94
C LYS A 37 16.56 44.90 19.30
N ARG A 38 15.50 45.03 18.48
CA ARG A 38 14.38 45.96 18.72
C ARG A 38 13.54 45.59 19.94
N MET A 39 13.38 44.30 20.22
CA MET A 39 12.67 43.82 21.43
C MET A 39 13.45 44.14 22.71
N LEU A 40 14.79 44.08 22.67
CA LEU A 40 15.65 44.41 23.82
C LEU A 40 15.78 45.92 24.07
N THR A 41 15.60 46.76 23.06
CA THR A 41 15.66 48.23 23.19
C THR A 41 14.32 48.87 23.53
N SER A 42 13.23 48.10 23.65
CA SER A 42 11.91 48.63 24.02
C SER A 42 11.84 48.98 25.53
N PRO A 43 11.02 49.97 25.95
CA PRO A 43 10.93 50.41 27.35
C PRO A 43 10.49 49.31 28.35
N PHE A 44 9.79 48.27 27.87
CA PHE A 44 9.25 47.19 28.71
C PHE A 44 10.33 46.21 29.19
N SER A 45 11.35 45.97 28.38
CA SER A 45 12.49 45.09 28.68
C SER A 45 13.42 45.69 29.73
N GLN A 46 13.48 47.03 29.80
CA GLN A 46 14.19 47.75 30.85
C GLN A 46 13.50 47.62 32.22
N GLN A 47 12.16 47.59 32.28
CA GLN A 47 11.41 47.36 33.52
C GLN A 47 11.56 45.93 34.04
N GLN A 48 11.57 44.90 33.18
CA GLN A 48 11.82 43.52 33.61
C GLN A 48 13.27 43.25 34.05
N GLN A 49 14.26 43.86 33.38
CA GLN A 49 15.66 43.80 33.83
C GLN A 49 15.86 44.53 35.16
N GLN A 50 15.18 45.65 35.39
CA GLN A 50 15.17 46.31 36.69
C GLN A 50 14.48 45.47 37.77
N GLN A 51 13.39 44.75 37.45
CA GLN A 51 12.74 43.84 38.39
C GLN A 51 13.61 42.61 38.72
N GLN A 52 14.34 42.02 37.76
CA GLN A 52 15.26 40.91 38.03
C GLN A 52 16.53 41.37 38.78
N GLN A 53 17.06 42.55 38.49
CA GLN A 53 18.16 43.14 39.26
C GLN A 53 17.72 43.52 40.69
N GLN A 54 16.48 43.99 40.87
CA GLN A 54 15.90 44.22 42.20
C GLN A 54 15.63 42.91 42.94
N GLN A 55 15.20 41.83 42.27
CA GLN A 55 15.05 40.51 42.91
C GLN A 55 16.37 39.85 43.30
N GLN A 56 17.46 40.07 42.54
CA GLN A 56 18.80 39.60 42.93
C GLN A 56 19.42 40.44 44.05
N GLN A 57 19.07 41.72 44.18
CA GLN A 57 19.50 42.56 45.31
C GLN A 57 18.64 42.37 46.57
N GLN A 58 17.39 41.89 46.46
CA GLN A 58 16.51 41.64 47.61
C GLN A 58 16.73 40.29 48.32
N GLN A 59 17.67 39.44 47.87
CA GLN A 59 18.10 38.28 48.66
C GLN A 59 19.14 38.61 49.75
N GLN A 60 19.53 39.89 49.90
CA GLN A 60 20.27 40.40 51.06
C GLN A 60 19.57 41.64 51.65
N GLY A 61 18.53 41.43 52.47
CA GLY A 61 18.01 42.50 53.34
C GLY A 61 16.49 42.49 53.56
N TYR A 62 16.07 41.98 54.72
CA TYR A 62 14.89 42.30 55.55
C TYR A 62 13.58 42.88 54.96
N VAL A 63 12.50 42.10 55.18
CA VAL A 63 11.22 42.43 55.89
C VAL A 63 10.41 43.72 55.57
N SER A 64 9.12 43.48 55.26
CA SER A 64 7.89 44.30 55.49
C SER A 64 7.29 45.25 54.42
N VAL A 65 6.18 44.77 53.83
CA VAL A 65 4.81 45.35 53.66
C VAL A 65 4.59 46.88 53.56
N HIS A 66 4.02 47.38 52.45
CA HIS A 66 2.65 47.94 52.35
C HIS A 66 2.23 48.44 50.94
N LEU A 67 0.91 48.41 50.71
CA LEU A 67 0.09 48.74 49.54
C LEU A 67 0.08 50.23 49.10
N GLY A 68 -0.30 50.49 47.83
CA GLY A 68 -0.92 51.76 47.45
C GLY A 68 -1.07 52.00 45.94
N VAL A 69 -2.25 51.71 45.40
CA VAL A 69 -2.73 51.95 44.02
C VAL A 69 -2.92 53.44 43.73
N ARG A 70 -2.64 53.90 42.50
CA ARG A 70 -3.50 54.91 41.83
C ARG A 70 -3.34 54.95 40.31
N ASP A 71 -4.50 54.84 39.66
CA ASP A 71 -4.80 54.95 38.24
C ASP A 71 -4.57 56.36 37.66
N ASN A 72 -4.42 56.46 36.33
CA ASN A 72 -5.49 56.83 35.40
C ASN A 72 -4.99 57.52 34.11
N ASN A 73 -5.57 57.05 32.99
CA ASN A 73 -6.15 57.84 31.88
C ASN A 73 -5.22 58.46 30.81
N LEU A 74 -5.34 57.99 29.55
CA LEU A 74 -6.15 58.58 28.43
C LEU A 74 -5.41 59.79 27.82
N THR A 75 -5.25 60.04 26.52
CA THR A 75 -6.11 59.84 25.35
C THR A 75 -5.40 60.47 24.13
N THR A 76 -5.70 59.98 22.91
CA THR A 76 -5.86 60.72 21.62
C THR A 76 -4.73 61.66 21.14
N GLY A 77 -4.30 61.70 19.88
CA GLY A 77 -4.89 61.33 18.61
C GLY A 77 -4.36 62.29 17.52
N SER A 78 -4.68 61.97 16.26
CA SER A 78 -4.59 62.79 15.04
C SER A 78 -3.32 62.70 14.18
N PHE A 79 -3.59 62.29 12.93
CA PHE A 79 -2.78 62.32 11.73
C PHE A 79 -3.17 63.56 10.89
N SER A 80 -2.20 64.19 10.24
CA SER A 80 -2.37 64.81 8.91
C SER A 80 -0.99 65.01 8.26
N SER A 81 -0.69 64.22 7.22
CA SER A 81 -0.56 64.64 5.81
C SER A 81 0.79 65.23 5.40
N SER A 82 1.55 64.47 4.59
CA SER A 82 1.88 64.82 3.20
C SER A 82 3.25 64.29 2.75
N SER A 83 3.31 63.96 1.46
CA SER A 83 4.49 63.76 0.61
C SER A 83 5.32 62.48 0.80
N LEU A 84 5.17 61.59 -0.20
CA LEU A 84 6.14 60.55 -0.55
C LEU A 84 7.41 61.22 -1.10
N PRO A 85 8.60 60.75 -0.67
CA PRO A 85 9.65 60.46 -1.63
C PRO A 85 10.06 59.00 -1.54
N ILE A 86 10.18 58.40 -2.72
CA ILE A 86 10.69 57.07 -3.00
C ILE A 86 12.07 56.91 -2.34
N THR A 87 12.12 56.17 -1.23
CA THR A 87 13.31 55.51 -0.72
C THR A 87 12.88 54.10 -0.34
N TRP A 88 13.60 53.08 -0.83
CA TRP A 88 13.37 51.69 -0.46
C TRP A 88 13.82 51.49 0.99
N GLY A 89 13.01 51.96 1.93
CA GLY A 89 13.16 51.71 3.35
C GLY A 89 12.81 50.26 3.65
N TRP A 90 13.64 49.60 4.46
CA TRP A 90 13.40 48.26 4.99
C TRP A 90 12.05 48.20 5.72
N ALA A 91 11.02 47.76 4.98
CA ALA A 91 9.69 47.55 5.52
C ALA A 91 9.77 46.42 6.55
N SER A 92 9.69 46.82 7.81
CA SER A 92 9.72 45.92 8.96
C SER A 92 8.47 45.05 8.96
N ASN A 93 8.66 43.75 9.17
CA ASN A 93 7.62 42.73 9.06
C ASN A 93 6.50 42.95 10.11
N PRO A 94 5.25 43.25 9.74
CA PRO A 94 4.19 43.64 10.68
C PRO A 94 3.59 42.47 11.48
N GLU A 95 3.95 41.22 11.17
CA GLU A 95 3.50 40.01 11.87
C GLU A 95 4.33 39.71 13.13
N LEU A 96 5.44 40.42 13.32
CA LEU A 96 6.19 40.44 14.58
C LEU A 96 5.60 41.50 15.54
N ASN A 97 4.27 41.66 15.52
CA ASN A 97 3.57 42.69 16.27
C ASN A 97 3.44 42.31 17.75
N ARG A 98 4.22 43.04 18.55
CA ARG A 98 4.00 43.55 19.92
C ARG A 98 3.24 42.67 20.94
N HIS A 99 3.96 42.38 22.03
CA HIS A 99 3.50 41.95 23.36
C HIS A 99 3.19 40.46 23.62
N SER A 100 2.73 39.65 22.67
CA SER A 100 2.31 38.25 22.96
C SER A 100 3.41 37.18 22.94
N LEU A 101 4.54 37.42 22.26
CA LEU A 101 5.61 36.43 22.10
C LEU A 101 6.33 36.11 23.43
N LEU A 102 6.60 37.12 24.26
CA LEU A 102 7.35 36.94 25.52
C LEU A 102 6.54 36.24 26.62
N GLU A 103 5.21 36.43 26.66
CA GLU A 103 4.35 35.84 27.70
C GLU A 103 4.15 34.32 27.51
N ASN A 104 4.37 33.78 26.32
CA ASN A 104 4.13 32.37 25.99
C ASN A 104 5.36 31.61 25.47
N MET A 105 6.56 32.23 25.47
CA MET A 105 7.78 31.58 24.99
C MET A 105 8.31 30.52 25.99
N PRO A 106 8.88 29.39 25.51
CA PRO A 106 9.49 28.40 26.38
C PRO A 106 10.77 28.93 27.07
N PRO A 107 11.12 28.44 28.28
CA PRO A 107 12.25 28.94 29.06
C PRO A 107 13.60 28.87 28.33
N VAL A 108 13.82 27.81 27.53
CA VAL A 108 15.06 27.62 26.75
C VAL A 108 15.19 28.72 25.69
N PHE A 109 14.11 29.03 24.97
CA PHE A 109 14.12 30.05 23.92
C PHE A 109 14.08 31.48 24.49
N LEU A 110 13.43 31.70 25.64
CA LEU A 110 13.51 32.95 26.41
C LEU A 110 14.96 33.28 26.80
N SER A 111 15.73 32.28 27.26
CA SER A 111 17.12 32.47 27.63
C SER A 111 17.99 32.92 26.44
N LYS A 112 17.67 32.45 25.22
CA LYS A 112 18.37 32.86 23.98
C LYS A 112 18.05 34.30 23.57
N VAL A 113 16.85 34.81 23.87
CA VAL A 113 16.47 36.22 23.64
C VAL A 113 17.15 37.16 24.63
N LEU A 114 17.28 36.76 25.90
CA LEU A 114 17.84 37.59 26.96
C LEU A 114 19.39 37.69 26.92
N ASN A 115 20.06 36.83 26.14
CA ASN A 115 21.50 36.87 25.98
C ASN A 115 21.94 38.00 25.00
N LYS A 116 22.59 39.04 25.52
CA LYS A 116 23.08 40.20 24.74
C LYS A 116 24.07 39.81 23.63
N ASN A 117 24.85 38.76 23.81
CA ASN A 117 25.87 38.34 22.83
C ASN A 117 25.22 37.82 21.53
N ASN A 118 24.13 37.07 21.65
CA ASN A 118 23.38 36.53 20.50
C ASN A 118 22.66 37.64 19.73
N SER A 119 22.33 38.74 20.42
CA SER A 119 21.64 39.88 19.84
C SER A 119 22.58 40.87 19.17
N ALA A 120 23.91 40.68 19.21
CA ALA A 120 24.88 41.59 18.60
C ALA A 120 25.45 41.09 17.25
N MET A 121 25.23 39.83 16.88
CA MET A 121 25.81 39.22 15.68
C MET A 121 25.36 39.92 14.40
N VAL A 122 26.30 40.21 13.50
CA VAL A 122 26.04 40.72 12.14
C VAL A 122 26.43 39.62 11.16
N VAL A 123 25.48 39.14 10.35
CA VAL A 123 25.66 37.96 9.50
C VAL A 123 26.44 38.31 8.23
N VAL A 124 27.78 38.23 8.30
CA VAL A 124 28.68 38.53 7.17
C VAL A 124 29.22 37.24 6.52
N ASP A 125 29.52 36.21 7.31
CA ASP A 125 30.18 34.96 6.87
C ASP A 125 29.39 33.68 7.20
N GLN A 126 29.83 32.54 6.64
CA GLN A 126 29.13 31.25 6.76
C GLN A 126 29.12 30.68 8.19
N ASP A 127 30.23 30.80 8.94
CA ASP A 127 30.32 30.34 10.34
C ASP A 127 29.47 31.21 11.28
N VAL A 128 29.35 32.49 10.96
CA VAL A 128 28.49 33.44 11.68
C VAL A 128 27.02 33.15 11.42
N LEU A 129 26.65 32.77 10.19
CA LEU A 129 25.28 32.35 9.85
C LEU A 129 24.87 31.09 10.61
N GLU A 130 25.74 30.09 10.69
CA GLU A 130 25.47 28.84 11.40
C GLU A 130 25.21 29.09 12.90
N SER A 131 26.10 29.82 13.57
CA SER A 131 25.94 30.19 14.98
C SER A 131 24.68 31.05 15.23
N ALA A 132 24.35 31.95 14.30
CA ALA A 132 23.14 32.77 14.38
C ALA A 132 21.86 31.93 14.21
N ILE A 133 21.87 30.89 13.37
CA ILE A 133 20.74 29.96 13.23
C ILE A 133 20.61 29.05 14.46
N GLU A 134 21.72 28.52 15.00
CA GLU A 134 21.67 27.68 16.21
C GLU A 134 21.16 28.45 17.44
N SER A 135 21.40 29.77 17.46
CA SER A 135 20.84 30.67 18.47
C SER A 135 19.44 31.19 18.13
N SER A 136 18.80 30.71 17.05
CA SER A 136 17.44 31.05 16.64
C SER A 136 16.39 30.70 17.71
N ILE A 137 15.28 31.45 17.73
CA ILE A 137 14.11 31.25 18.58
C ILE A 137 13.03 30.48 17.82
N PHE A 138 13.20 30.30 16.51
CA PHE A 138 12.29 29.59 15.64
C PHE A 138 12.83 28.18 15.34
N PRO A 139 12.31 27.13 15.98
CA PRO A 139 12.77 25.77 15.72
C PRO A 139 12.53 25.29 14.28
N GLU A 140 11.54 25.86 13.58
CA GLU A 140 11.27 25.60 12.17
C GLU A 140 12.40 26.09 11.26
N LEU A 141 13.04 27.21 11.61
CA LEU A 141 14.19 27.75 10.89
C LEU A 141 15.41 26.86 11.06
N MET A 142 15.70 26.47 12.31
CA MET A 142 16.79 25.54 12.63
C MET A 142 16.63 24.21 11.88
N PHE A 143 15.43 23.61 11.94
CA PHE A 143 15.15 22.35 11.26
C PHE A 143 15.32 22.44 9.73
N SER A 144 14.84 23.54 9.12
CA SER A 144 15.00 23.77 7.68
C SER A 144 16.47 23.93 7.29
N TYR A 145 17.27 24.59 8.12
CA TYR A 145 18.71 24.72 7.92
C TYR A 145 19.44 23.38 8.02
N TYR A 146 19.07 22.51 8.97
CA TYR A 146 19.67 21.18 9.07
C TYR A 146 19.33 20.30 7.86
N LYS A 147 18.11 20.41 7.30
CA LYS A 147 17.78 19.76 6.01
C LYS A 147 18.66 20.25 4.86
N PHE A 148 18.96 21.55 4.82
CA PHE A 148 19.88 22.12 3.84
C PHE A 148 21.32 21.59 4.03
N LYS A 149 21.80 21.49 5.26
CA LYS A 149 23.12 20.89 5.58
C LYS A 149 23.21 19.43 5.19
N TRP A 150 22.15 18.66 5.46
CA TRP A 150 22.03 17.27 4.99
C TRP A 150 22.17 17.17 3.48
N LYS A 151 21.51 18.05 2.72
CA LYS A 151 21.61 18.10 1.25
C LYS A 151 22.98 18.53 0.74
N LYS A 152 23.76 19.25 1.52
CA LYS A 152 25.17 19.57 1.25
C LYS A 152 26.15 18.43 1.59
N ASN A 153 25.65 17.22 1.86
CA ASN A 153 26.41 16.03 2.28
C ASN A 153 27.04 16.13 3.68
N ASP A 154 26.62 17.08 4.51
CA ASP A 154 27.06 17.19 5.91
C ASP A 154 26.13 16.38 6.83
N HIS A 155 26.07 15.06 6.59
CA HIS A 155 25.07 14.17 7.18
C HIS A 155 25.19 14.01 8.70
N LEU A 156 26.42 13.87 9.22
CA LEU A 156 26.67 13.64 10.65
C LEU A 156 26.35 14.88 11.49
N TYR A 157 26.76 16.06 11.03
CA TYR A 157 26.43 17.32 11.68
C TYR A 157 24.92 17.58 11.67
N ALA A 158 24.27 17.39 10.52
CA ALA A 158 22.82 17.59 10.42
C ALA A 158 22.06 16.64 11.35
N LEU A 159 22.46 15.36 11.44
CA LEU A 159 21.80 14.40 12.33
C LEU A 159 22.02 14.74 13.82
N SER A 160 23.23 15.11 14.23
CA SER A 160 23.51 15.45 15.63
C SER A 160 22.71 16.67 16.09
N LYS A 161 22.60 17.69 15.22
CA LYS A 161 21.83 18.90 15.50
C LYS A 161 20.32 18.69 15.48
N VAL A 162 19.81 17.81 14.61
CA VAL A 162 18.40 17.40 14.65
C VAL A 162 18.06 16.67 15.95
N LYS A 163 18.95 15.80 16.46
CA LYS A 163 18.78 15.13 17.76
C LYS A 163 18.75 16.13 18.91
N GLU A 164 19.67 17.08 18.93
CA GLU A 164 19.71 18.15 19.93
C GLU A 164 18.43 18.99 19.90
N LEU A 165 17.96 19.35 18.70
CA LEU A 165 16.72 20.08 18.51
C LEU A 165 15.50 19.29 19.03
N ALA A 166 15.43 17.98 18.77
CA ALA A 166 14.36 17.12 19.24
C ALA A 166 14.31 17.06 20.78
N VAL A 167 15.46 16.96 21.45
CA VAL A 167 15.55 16.95 22.92
C VAL A 167 15.09 18.28 23.52
N ASN A 168 15.50 19.41 22.93
CA ASN A 168 15.09 20.72 23.41
C ASN A 168 13.58 20.94 23.23
N LEU A 169 13.07 20.62 22.04
CA LEU A 169 11.66 20.81 21.71
C LEU A 169 10.75 19.86 22.52
N SER A 170 11.15 18.60 22.73
CA SER A 170 10.41 17.64 23.57
C SER A 170 10.31 18.10 25.03
N ARG A 171 11.40 18.64 25.60
CA ARG A 171 11.39 19.24 26.95
C ARG A 171 10.45 20.43 27.04
N ASP A 172 10.44 21.29 26.03
CA ASP A 172 9.61 22.49 26.02
C ASP A 172 8.11 22.19 25.94
N ILE A 173 7.72 21.19 25.14
CA ILE A 173 6.33 20.73 25.07
C ILE A 173 5.93 19.77 26.22
N GLY A 174 6.91 19.28 26.99
CA GLY A 174 6.68 18.31 28.07
C GLY A 174 6.35 16.90 27.58
N PHE A 175 6.91 16.49 26.44
CA PHE A 175 6.79 15.14 25.89
C PHE A 175 7.95 14.26 26.36
N ASP A 176 7.61 13.19 27.07
CA ASP A 176 8.56 12.17 27.51
C ASP A 176 8.71 11.13 26.39
N PHE A 177 9.82 11.22 25.66
CA PHE A 177 10.15 10.27 24.59
C PHE A 177 10.32 8.85 25.12
N ASP A 178 10.78 8.66 26.36
CA ASP A 178 11.09 7.34 26.86
C ASP A 178 9.85 6.52 27.20
N ASN A 179 8.86 7.18 27.79
CA ASN A 179 7.56 6.60 28.14
C ASN A 179 6.47 6.85 27.09
N LEU A 180 6.77 7.61 26.04
CA LEU A 180 5.86 7.99 24.95
C LEU A 180 4.58 8.67 25.46
N LYS A 181 4.71 9.55 26.47
CA LYS A 181 3.58 10.20 27.14
C LYS A 181 3.86 11.68 27.40
N PHE A 182 2.79 12.45 27.50
CA PHE A 182 2.87 13.82 27.98
C PHE A 182 2.85 13.86 29.51
N GLY A 183 3.63 14.76 30.10
CA GLY A 183 3.64 14.99 31.55
C GLY A 183 2.29 15.44 32.11
N LYS A 184 2.06 15.27 33.42
CA LYS A 184 0.77 15.58 34.08
C LYS A 184 0.34 17.05 33.93
N ASP A 185 1.28 17.97 33.78
CA ASP A 185 1.04 19.42 33.61
C ASP A 185 0.66 19.82 32.17
N TYR A 186 0.69 18.87 31.22
CA TYR A 186 0.41 19.12 29.80
C TYR A 186 -1.05 19.54 29.55
N LYS A 187 -2.01 19.07 30.36
CA LYS A 187 -3.44 19.41 30.19
C LYS A 187 -3.72 20.92 30.22
N ILE A 188 -2.81 21.74 30.74
CA ILE A 188 -2.97 23.20 30.86
C ILE A 188 -2.36 23.94 29.64
N LYS A 189 -1.44 23.34 28.86
CA LYS A 189 -0.74 24.01 27.73
C LYS A 189 -1.25 23.64 26.32
N VAL A 190 -2.00 22.55 26.18
CA VAL A 190 -2.53 22.03 24.89
C VAL A 190 -3.46 23.00 24.17
N ASN A 191 -4.05 23.97 24.87
CA ASN A 191 -5.02 24.91 24.31
C ASN A 191 -4.41 26.13 23.60
N THR A 192 -3.11 26.12 23.34
CA THR A 192 -2.44 27.18 22.57
C THR A 192 -2.04 26.67 21.19
N ASN A 193 -2.26 27.46 20.14
CA ASN A 193 -1.87 27.12 18.76
C ASN A 193 -0.38 26.75 18.67
N TYR A 194 0.47 27.39 19.49
CA TYR A 194 1.89 27.11 19.60
C TYR A 194 2.21 25.66 20.01
N SER A 195 1.54 25.10 21.03
CA SER A 195 1.81 23.73 21.48
C SER A 195 1.45 22.68 20.42
N ARG A 196 0.44 22.95 19.59
CA ARG A 196 0.04 22.07 18.49
C ARG A 196 1.05 22.11 17.35
N ASP A 197 1.45 23.30 16.93
CA ASP A 197 2.43 23.48 15.85
C ASP A 197 3.81 22.94 16.23
N ALA A 198 4.24 23.14 17.49
CA ALA A 198 5.46 22.55 18.03
C ALA A 198 5.42 21.01 18.07
N GLY A 199 4.26 20.41 18.39
CA GLY A 199 4.08 18.96 18.35
C GLY A 199 4.19 18.38 16.93
N ILE A 200 3.59 19.05 15.95
CA ILE A 200 3.70 18.67 14.52
C ILE A 200 5.15 18.80 14.05
N LEU A 201 5.84 19.88 14.41
CA LEU A 201 7.25 20.06 14.10
C LEU A 201 8.11 18.95 14.71
N LEU A 202 7.89 18.60 15.98
CA LEU A 202 8.60 17.51 16.64
C LEU A 202 8.34 16.16 15.98
N SER A 203 7.10 15.89 15.57
CA SER A 203 6.74 14.69 14.78
C SER A 203 7.56 14.61 13.49
N ASN A 204 7.64 15.72 12.74
CA ASN A 204 8.44 15.80 11.51
C ASN A 204 9.95 15.63 11.76
N ILE A 205 10.45 16.17 12.88
CA ILE A 205 11.83 16.01 13.32
C ILE A 205 12.14 14.54 13.58
N TYR A 206 11.33 13.83 14.38
CA TYR A 206 11.54 12.41 14.66
C TYR A 206 11.44 11.54 13.40
N CYS A 207 10.47 11.80 12.52
CA CYS A 207 10.40 11.11 11.22
C CYS A 207 11.66 11.35 10.37
N THR A 208 12.22 12.55 10.40
CA THR A 208 13.41 12.90 9.61
C THR A 208 14.66 12.28 10.22
N GLU A 209 14.81 12.35 11.54
CA GLU A 209 15.88 11.70 12.29
C GLU A 209 15.94 10.20 11.98
N ALA A 210 14.80 9.50 12.06
CA ALA A 210 14.70 8.08 11.76
C ALA A 210 15.11 7.76 10.32
N LYS A 211 14.63 8.53 9.34
CA LYS A 211 14.99 8.36 7.91
C LYS A 211 16.48 8.59 7.66
N TRP A 212 17.05 9.61 8.28
CA TRP A 212 18.46 9.97 8.12
C TRP A 212 19.37 8.93 8.76
N GLN A 213 19.01 8.45 9.94
CA GLN A 213 19.73 7.37 10.61
C GLN A 213 19.74 6.09 9.77
N LEU A 214 18.59 5.70 9.21
CA LEU A 214 18.49 4.57 8.28
C LEU A 214 19.37 4.73 7.03
N LYS A 215 19.43 5.94 6.46
CA LYS A 215 20.26 6.19 5.28
C LYS A 215 21.75 6.05 5.60
N ILE A 216 22.21 6.65 6.69
CA ILE A 216 23.60 6.51 7.14
C ILE A 216 23.93 5.05 7.43
N ASP A 217 23.02 4.31 8.06
CA ASP A 217 23.23 2.88 8.34
C ASP A 217 23.37 2.06 7.06
N ARG A 218 22.53 2.31 6.04
CA ARG A 218 22.63 1.66 4.73
C ARG A 218 23.96 1.97 4.03
N ASP A 219 24.33 3.25 3.95
CA ASP A 219 25.57 3.69 3.32
C ASP A 219 26.79 3.04 4.02
N ASN A 220 26.77 2.94 5.36
CA ASN A 220 27.82 2.26 6.11
C ASN A 220 27.87 0.76 5.80
N THR A 221 26.73 0.07 5.72
CA THR A 221 26.70 -1.37 5.38
C THR A 221 27.20 -1.65 3.97
N GLU A 222 26.90 -0.79 3.00
CA GLU A 222 27.39 -0.90 1.62
C GLU A 222 28.91 -0.68 1.55
N ILE A 223 29.44 0.32 2.26
CA ILE A 223 30.89 0.57 2.34
C ILE A 223 31.63 -0.60 2.99
N PHE A 224 31.09 -1.20 4.06
CA PHE A 224 31.68 -2.40 4.67
C PHE A 224 31.66 -3.60 3.72
N SER A 225 30.59 -3.79 2.93
CA SER A 225 30.54 -4.86 1.92
C SER A 225 31.50 -4.62 0.74
N ALA A 226 31.72 -3.37 0.34
CA ALA A 226 32.64 -2.99 -0.72
C ALA A 226 34.12 -3.06 -0.30
N THR A 227 34.43 -2.90 0.98
CA THR A 227 35.81 -2.93 1.50
C THR A 227 36.34 -4.37 1.69
N VAL A 228 35.44 -5.36 1.81
CA VAL A 228 35.82 -6.78 1.97
C VAL A 228 36.03 -7.49 0.63
N ILE A 229 35.65 -6.88 -0.50
CA ILE A 229 35.84 -7.45 -1.84
C ILE A 229 36.76 -6.54 -2.66
N SER A 230 38.07 -6.78 -2.57
CA SER A 230 39.04 -6.29 -3.57
C SER A 230 38.98 -7.15 -4.85
N PRO A 231 39.36 -6.60 -6.02
CA PRO A 231 38.78 -6.99 -7.29
C PRO A 231 39.50 -8.21 -7.86
N THR A 232 38.74 -9.27 -8.18
CA THR A 232 39.20 -10.24 -9.16
C THR A 232 38.04 -10.74 -9.99
N THR A 233 38.21 -10.57 -11.30
CA THR A 233 37.57 -11.28 -12.40
C THR A 233 36.16 -10.83 -12.81
N THR A 234 36.16 -9.95 -13.80
CA THR A 234 35.12 -9.67 -14.78
C THR A 234 34.62 -10.93 -15.50
N ILE A 235 33.32 -11.22 -15.42
CA ILE A 235 32.51 -11.85 -16.49
C ILE A 235 31.09 -11.21 -16.45
N PRO A 236 30.52 -10.79 -17.58
CA PRO A 236 29.24 -10.05 -17.66
C PRO A 236 28.03 -11.00 -17.72
N LEU A 237 26.81 -10.44 -17.55
CA LEU A 237 25.44 -10.95 -17.84
C LEU A 237 24.52 -10.72 -16.64
N ASP A 238 23.24 -10.39 -16.73
CA ASP A 238 22.39 -9.85 -17.79
C ASP A 238 21.18 -9.25 -17.05
N VAL A 239 20.62 -8.18 -17.59
CA VAL A 239 19.47 -7.47 -17.01
C VAL A 239 18.20 -8.16 -17.46
N GLN A 240 17.50 -8.88 -16.57
CA GLN A 240 16.03 -9.07 -16.56
C GLN A 240 15.62 -10.22 -15.61
N SER A 241 14.87 -9.89 -14.54
CA SER A 241 13.76 -10.69 -13.94
C SER A 241 13.59 -10.43 -12.44
N MET A 242 12.75 -9.44 -12.09
CA MET A 242 12.15 -9.34 -10.75
C MET A 242 10.64 -9.13 -10.88
N GLN A 243 9.93 -10.21 -11.18
CA GLN A 243 8.49 -10.37 -10.96
C GLN A 243 8.21 -11.84 -10.66
N ALA A 244 8.48 -12.28 -9.43
CA ALA A 244 7.93 -13.52 -8.89
C ALA A 244 8.09 -13.53 -7.37
N LEU A 245 6.98 -13.49 -6.64
CA LEU A 245 6.91 -13.95 -5.25
C LEU A 245 6.69 -15.47 -5.28
N PRO A 246 7.48 -16.29 -4.57
CA PRO A 246 7.37 -17.74 -4.65
C PRO A 246 6.18 -18.27 -3.81
N HIS A 247 5.49 -19.27 -4.35
CA HIS A 247 4.57 -20.16 -3.63
C HIS A 247 5.37 -21.25 -2.89
N PRO A 248 4.98 -21.66 -1.67
CA PRO A 248 5.66 -22.74 -0.97
C PRO A 248 5.12 -24.10 -1.43
N HIS A 249 5.93 -24.83 -2.20
CA HIS A 249 5.82 -26.28 -2.29
C HIS A 249 7.09 -26.90 -1.72
N HIS A 250 6.93 -27.58 -0.58
CA HIS A 250 7.94 -28.40 0.05
C HIS A 250 8.38 -29.55 -0.88
N GLN A 251 9.66 -29.59 -1.26
CA GLN A 251 10.38 -30.84 -1.49
C GLN A 251 11.82 -30.69 -0.99
N HIS A 252 12.18 -31.52 -0.02
CA HIS A 252 13.51 -31.65 0.56
C HIS A 252 14.53 -32.14 -0.49
N GLN A 253 15.67 -31.46 -0.61
CA GLN A 253 16.95 -32.09 -0.97
C GLN A 253 18.10 -31.34 -0.30
N HIS A 254 18.80 -32.05 0.59
CA HIS A 254 19.99 -31.60 1.29
C HIS A 254 21.18 -31.49 0.34
N GLN A 255 21.86 -30.34 0.31
CA GLN A 255 23.30 -30.28 0.02
C GLN A 255 23.97 -29.32 0.99
N HIS A 256 24.83 -29.88 1.83
CA HIS A 256 25.70 -29.18 2.77
C HIS A 256 26.83 -28.48 2.01
N HIS A 257 26.98 -27.16 2.14
CA HIS A 257 28.26 -26.49 1.98
C HIS A 257 28.56 -25.63 3.21
N ASN A 258 29.68 -25.96 3.85
CA ASN A 258 30.23 -25.31 5.02
C ASN A 258 30.64 -23.87 4.68
N SER A 259 30.16 -22.91 5.46
CA SER A 259 30.80 -21.61 5.64
C SER A 259 30.66 -21.21 7.10
N THR A 260 31.70 -21.54 7.86
CA THR A 260 31.81 -21.33 9.29
C THR A 260 32.19 -19.88 9.60
N ALA A 261 31.45 -19.27 10.52
CA ALA A 261 31.91 -18.32 11.52
C ALA A 261 32.36 -16.90 11.10
N ILE A 262 31.40 -16.03 10.75
CA ILE A 262 31.45 -14.59 11.09
C ILE A 262 30.00 -14.08 11.32
N SER A 263 29.38 -14.32 12.49
CA SER A 263 28.04 -13.72 12.75
C SER A 263 27.63 -13.54 14.22
N SER A 264 28.52 -13.74 15.21
CA SER A 264 28.09 -13.72 16.63
C SER A 264 28.07 -12.33 17.29
N SER A 265 28.56 -11.26 16.64
CA SER A 265 28.55 -9.89 17.22
C SER A 265 27.64 -8.87 16.52
N PHE A 266 27.13 -9.17 15.32
CA PHE A 266 26.32 -8.23 14.52
C PHE A 266 24.83 -8.21 14.87
N GLY A 267 24.29 -9.28 15.48
CA GLY A 267 22.85 -9.37 15.76
C GLY A 267 22.33 -8.42 16.86
N GLY A 268 23.19 -8.04 17.82
CA GLY A 268 22.78 -7.22 18.97
C GLY A 268 22.62 -5.73 18.65
N THR A 269 23.51 -5.18 17.83
CA THR A 269 23.53 -3.75 17.51
C THR A 269 22.43 -3.37 16.54
N ASP A 270 22.15 -4.20 15.53
CA ASP A 270 21.12 -3.95 14.54
C ASP A 270 19.71 -4.02 15.14
N PHE A 271 19.51 -4.90 16.12
CA PHE A 271 18.27 -5.02 16.86
C PHE A 271 17.98 -3.79 17.73
N ILE A 272 18.99 -3.26 18.44
CA ILE A 272 18.85 -2.04 19.25
C ILE A 272 18.54 -0.83 18.36
N ARG A 273 19.21 -0.73 17.19
CA ARG A 273 18.96 0.34 16.21
C ARG A 273 17.55 0.29 15.65
N THR A 274 17.09 -0.90 15.25
CA THR A 274 15.74 -1.11 14.71
C THR A 274 14.67 -0.71 15.75
N LYS A 275 14.86 -1.07 17.02
CA LYS A 275 13.96 -0.66 18.11
C LYS A 275 13.90 0.85 18.29
N HIS A 276 15.04 1.54 18.24
CA HIS A 276 15.09 2.98 18.38
C HIS A 276 14.38 3.70 17.22
N ILE A 277 14.60 3.23 15.98
CA ILE A 277 13.94 3.77 14.78
C ILE A 277 12.42 3.60 14.86
N ILE A 278 11.94 2.42 15.26
CA ILE A 278 10.49 2.19 15.45
C ILE A 278 9.93 3.12 16.53
N LYS A 279 10.66 3.32 17.64
CA LYS A 279 10.26 4.22 18.73
C LYS A 279 10.18 5.68 18.27
N LEU A 280 11.10 6.14 17.42
CA LEU A 280 11.05 7.48 16.81
C LEU A 280 9.77 7.68 15.98
N TYR A 281 9.43 6.71 15.14
CA TYR A 281 8.18 6.78 14.38
C TYR A 281 6.94 6.65 15.26
N GLU A 282 6.97 5.83 16.31
CA GLU A 282 5.88 5.72 17.27
C GLU A 282 5.61 7.06 17.98
N ALA A 283 6.65 7.72 18.48
CA ALA A 283 6.56 9.05 19.05
C ALA A 283 5.94 10.05 18.05
N ALA A 284 6.34 9.99 16.78
CA ALA A 284 5.78 10.82 15.73
C ALA A 284 4.26 10.62 15.53
N THR A 285 3.75 9.38 15.63
CA THR A 285 2.30 9.11 15.54
C THR A 285 1.49 9.64 16.72
N ILE A 286 2.10 9.74 17.91
CA ILE A 286 1.47 10.26 19.12
C ILE A 286 1.38 11.79 19.07
N LEU A 287 2.44 12.43 18.56
CA LEU A 287 2.57 13.87 18.42
C LEU A 287 1.70 14.45 17.30
N ASP A 288 1.66 13.77 16.14
CA ASP A 288 0.78 14.14 15.03
C ASP A 288 -0.11 12.96 14.61
N LYS A 289 -1.32 12.95 15.15
CA LYS A 289 -2.31 11.91 14.88
C LYS A 289 -2.88 11.96 13.47
N HIS A 290 -2.71 13.07 12.75
CA HIS A 290 -3.28 13.28 11.41
C HIS A 290 -2.24 13.10 10.29
N SER A 291 -0.98 12.86 10.64
CA SER A 291 0.09 12.63 9.65
C SER A 291 0.04 11.23 9.06
N TYR A 292 -0.39 11.13 7.79
CA TYR A 292 -0.27 9.90 7.00
C TYR A 292 1.17 9.35 7.04
N LEU A 293 2.16 10.22 6.84
CA LEU A 293 3.56 9.82 6.72
C LEU A 293 4.11 9.20 8.02
N ALA A 294 3.70 9.71 9.18
CA ALA A 294 4.09 9.16 10.47
C ALA A 294 3.52 7.74 10.66
N TRP A 295 2.20 7.57 10.46
CA TRP A 295 1.53 6.27 10.58
C TRP A 295 2.05 5.25 9.56
N HIS A 296 2.23 5.67 8.31
CA HIS A 296 2.78 4.84 7.25
C HIS A 296 4.18 4.36 7.59
N SER A 297 5.07 5.29 8.00
CA SER A 297 6.46 4.95 8.32
C SER A 297 6.51 4.01 9.54
N TRP A 298 5.74 4.28 10.58
CA TRP A 298 5.67 3.40 11.75
C TRP A 298 5.17 1.99 11.40
N ALA A 299 4.11 1.89 10.59
CA ALA A 299 3.57 0.61 10.13
C ALA A 299 4.58 -0.16 9.28
N LEU A 300 5.22 0.52 8.33
CA LEU A 300 6.20 -0.06 7.41
C LEU A 300 7.41 -0.65 8.15
N HIS A 301 7.97 0.05 9.13
CA HIS A 301 9.16 -0.43 9.83
C HIS A 301 8.82 -1.56 10.81
N ASN A 302 7.63 -1.54 11.42
CA ASN A 302 7.13 -2.70 12.16
C ASN A 302 6.94 -3.90 11.23
N TYR A 303 6.37 -3.69 10.04
CA TYR A 303 6.23 -4.74 9.03
C TYR A 303 7.58 -5.31 8.57
N GLU A 304 8.55 -4.48 8.24
CA GLU A 304 9.89 -4.91 7.85
C GLU A 304 10.58 -5.70 8.97
N ALA A 305 10.39 -5.31 10.24
CA ALA A 305 10.88 -6.06 11.39
C ALA A 305 10.26 -7.47 11.49
N THR A 306 8.96 -7.63 11.14
CA THR A 306 8.33 -8.96 11.08
C THR A 306 8.94 -9.85 10.00
N LEU A 307 9.23 -9.29 8.82
CA LEU A 307 9.85 -10.02 7.71
C LEU A 307 11.27 -10.45 8.04
N ASP A 308 12.04 -9.55 8.67
CA ASP A 308 13.42 -9.82 9.04
C ASP A 308 13.52 -10.94 10.09
N TYR A 309 12.61 -10.94 11.07
CA TYR A 309 12.51 -12.02 12.03
C TYR A 309 12.11 -13.35 11.37
N GLY A 310 11.15 -13.32 10.43
CA GLY A 310 10.76 -14.51 9.66
C GLY A 310 11.94 -15.13 8.92
N ARG A 311 12.72 -14.33 8.19
CA ARG A 311 13.93 -14.78 7.49
C ARG A 311 14.96 -15.38 8.46
N ARG A 312 15.18 -14.77 9.62
CA ARG A 312 16.12 -15.29 10.63
C ARG A 312 15.64 -16.62 11.21
N SER A 313 14.35 -16.75 11.50
CA SER A 313 13.77 -17.99 12.02
C SER A 313 13.96 -19.17 11.05
N GLU A 314 13.81 -18.93 9.74
CA GLU A 314 14.07 -19.93 8.69
C GLU A 314 15.54 -20.34 8.62
N LEU A 315 16.47 -19.39 8.76
CA LEU A 315 17.93 -19.65 8.73
C LEU A 315 18.43 -20.47 9.93
N TYR A 316 17.87 -20.26 11.12
CA TYR A 316 18.34 -20.91 12.36
C TYR A 316 17.59 -22.20 12.72
N GLY A 317 16.64 -22.65 11.89
CA GLY A 317 16.00 -23.96 12.02
C GLY A 317 15.20 -24.17 13.33
N SER A 318 14.81 -23.09 14.00
CA SER A 318 13.95 -23.18 15.20
C SER A 318 12.50 -23.38 14.76
N ASP A 319 11.99 -24.61 14.87
CA ASP A 319 10.60 -25.00 14.57
C ASP A 319 9.57 -24.45 15.59
N THR A 320 10.01 -23.60 16.51
CA THR A 320 9.12 -22.85 17.38
C THR A 320 8.60 -21.66 16.59
N GLY A 321 7.33 -21.73 16.18
CA GLY A 321 6.64 -20.64 15.49
C GLY A 321 6.89 -19.28 16.15
N LEU A 322 6.82 -18.21 15.34
CA LEU A 322 7.07 -16.82 15.73
C LEU A 322 6.78 -16.54 17.20
N ASP A 323 7.82 -16.11 17.92
CA ASP A 323 7.74 -15.76 19.33
C ASP A 323 6.55 -14.81 19.55
N HIS A 324 5.75 -15.10 20.56
CA HIS A 324 4.59 -14.30 20.96
C HIS A 324 4.98 -12.82 21.12
N ASP A 325 6.20 -12.57 21.54
CA ASP A 325 6.81 -11.25 21.64
C ASP A 325 6.85 -10.48 20.31
N VAL A 326 7.19 -11.13 19.19
CA VAL A 326 7.26 -10.49 17.86
C VAL A 326 5.87 -10.15 17.35
N ILE A 327 4.88 -11.01 17.65
CA ILE A 327 3.50 -10.79 17.26
C ILE A 327 2.96 -9.52 17.95
N GLU A 328 3.18 -9.38 19.25
CA GLU A 328 2.72 -8.21 20.00
C GLU A 328 3.51 -6.94 19.68
N ARG A 329 4.83 -7.05 19.50
CA ARG A 329 5.70 -5.88 19.30
C ARG A 329 5.73 -5.36 17.87
N HIS A 330 5.47 -6.19 16.87
CA HIS A 330 5.66 -5.80 15.47
C HIS A 330 4.45 -6.14 14.58
N VAL A 331 3.86 -7.34 14.70
CA VAL A 331 2.74 -7.71 13.82
C VAL A 331 1.51 -6.86 14.11
N ILE A 332 1.02 -6.82 15.36
CA ILE A 332 -0.18 -6.04 15.73
C ILE A 332 0.02 -4.54 15.45
N PRO A 333 1.13 -3.90 15.87
CA PRO A 333 1.42 -2.50 15.53
C PRO A 333 1.44 -2.23 14.03
N SER A 334 1.99 -3.14 13.21
CA SER A 334 2.00 -2.96 11.75
C SER A 334 0.58 -2.96 11.16
N VAL A 335 -0.29 -3.87 11.60
CA VAL A 335 -1.69 -3.94 11.17
C VAL A 335 -2.43 -2.65 11.54
N TYR A 336 -2.36 -2.26 12.82
CA TYR A 336 -3.01 -1.05 13.31
C TYR A 336 -2.49 0.21 12.59
N GLY A 337 -1.17 0.31 12.41
CA GLY A 337 -0.52 1.42 11.73
C GLY A 337 -0.95 1.54 10.27
N PHE A 338 -1.02 0.44 9.52
CA PHE A 338 -1.50 0.46 8.14
C PHE A 338 -2.97 0.88 8.07
N TYR A 339 -3.84 0.40 8.97
CA TYR A 339 -5.22 0.87 9.01
C TYR A 339 -5.31 2.39 9.22
N LYS A 340 -4.50 2.95 10.13
CA LYS A 340 -4.43 4.40 10.35
C LYS A 340 -3.88 5.17 9.15
N ALA A 341 -2.82 4.67 8.52
CA ALA A 341 -2.26 5.26 7.32
C ALA A 341 -3.31 5.29 6.18
N ILE A 342 -3.99 4.17 5.94
CA ILE A 342 -5.05 4.05 4.94
C ILE A 342 -6.21 5.01 5.25
N GLN A 343 -6.62 5.12 6.52
CA GLN A 343 -7.69 6.02 6.94
C GLN A 343 -7.36 7.50 6.66
N LEU A 344 -6.10 7.91 6.84
CA LEU A 344 -5.63 9.28 6.68
C LEU A 344 -5.18 9.61 5.25
N SER A 345 -5.04 8.61 4.38
CA SER A 345 -4.66 8.82 2.99
C SER A 345 -5.72 9.66 2.25
N SER A 346 -5.27 10.74 1.59
CA SER A 346 -6.12 11.66 0.83
C SER A 346 -6.28 11.26 -0.64
N MET A 347 -5.65 10.18 -1.09
CA MET A 347 -5.64 9.71 -2.48
C MET A 347 -5.83 8.19 -2.58
N ASP A 348 -6.18 7.73 -3.78
CA ASP A 348 -6.19 6.32 -4.25
C ASP A 348 -4.80 5.65 -4.24
N THR A 349 -3.79 6.26 -3.60
CA THR A 349 -2.40 5.78 -3.50
C THR A 349 -2.17 4.83 -2.31
N ASN A 350 -3.22 4.47 -1.56
CA ASN A 350 -3.14 3.52 -0.46
C ASN A 350 -3.03 2.05 -0.91
N LEU A 351 -2.92 1.77 -2.21
CA LEU A 351 -2.78 0.41 -2.72
C LEU A 351 -1.58 -0.31 -2.09
N GLN A 352 -0.43 0.37 -1.97
CA GLN A 352 0.77 -0.25 -1.37
C GLN A 352 0.54 -0.65 0.08
N ASP A 353 -0.06 0.24 0.88
CA ASP A 353 -0.36 -0.03 2.29
C ASP A 353 -1.42 -1.11 2.45
N THR A 354 -2.43 -1.11 1.57
CA THR A 354 -3.46 -2.14 1.54
C THR A 354 -2.87 -3.51 1.19
N LEU A 355 -1.98 -3.59 0.19
CA LEU A 355 -1.32 -4.84 -0.20
C LEU A 355 -0.37 -5.36 0.89
N ARG A 356 0.35 -4.47 1.58
CA ARG A 356 1.18 -4.83 2.74
C ARG A 356 0.32 -5.35 3.89
N LEU A 357 -0.77 -4.67 4.21
CA LEU A 357 -1.75 -5.12 5.20
C LEU A 357 -2.31 -6.51 4.85
N LEU A 358 -2.69 -6.76 3.59
CA LEU A 358 -3.13 -8.08 3.14
C LEU A 358 -2.04 -9.14 3.31
N THR A 359 -0.78 -8.78 3.07
CA THR A 359 0.36 -9.68 3.27
C THR A 359 0.49 -10.07 4.75
N VAL A 360 0.42 -9.10 5.67
CA VAL A 360 0.46 -9.35 7.12
C VAL A 360 -0.74 -10.19 7.55
N TRP A 361 -1.93 -9.85 7.08
CA TRP A 361 -3.16 -10.57 7.41
C TRP A 361 -3.12 -12.02 6.91
N PHE A 362 -2.72 -12.29 5.67
CA PHE A 362 -2.71 -13.67 5.17
C PHE A 362 -1.57 -14.51 5.75
N SER A 363 -0.47 -13.90 6.20
CA SER A 363 0.62 -14.61 6.87
C SER A 363 0.32 -14.90 8.35
N TYR A 364 -0.31 -13.97 9.06
CA TYR A 364 -0.46 -14.03 10.53
C TYR A 364 -1.90 -14.06 11.03
N GLY A 365 -2.89 -13.93 10.16
CA GLY A 365 -4.31 -13.89 10.51
C GLY A 365 -4.89 -15.19 11.06
N ARG A 366 -4.11 -16.28 11.12
CA ARG A 366 -4.46 -17.48 11.88
C ARG A 366 -4.39 -17.26 13.40
N ILE A 367 -3.65 -16.24 13.84
CA ILE A 367 -3.49 -15.88 15.25
C ILE A 367 -4.68 -15.02 15.67
N GLU A 368 -5.35 -15.39 16.75
CA GLU A 368 -6.60 -14.74 17.21
C GLU A 368 -6.42 -13.25 17.49
N LYS A 369 -5.33 -12.85 18.18
CA LYS A 369 -5.04 -11.42 18.45
C LYS A 369 -4.95 -10.60 17.15
N VAL A 370 -4.28 -11.13 16.13
CA VAL A 370 -4.14 -10.47 14.82
C VAL A 370 -5.48 -10.46 14.08
N ALA A 371 -6.23 -11.57 14.12
CA ALA A 371 -7.56 -11.66 13.52
C ALA A 371 -8.55 -10.64 14.11
N ASN A 372 -8.50 -10.44 15.42
CA ASN A 372 -9.32 -9.44 16.12
C ASN A 372 -8.95 -8.02 15.70
N GLU A 373 -7.66 -7.71 15.61
CA GLU A 373 -7.19 -6.40 15.13
C GLU A 373 -7.61 -6.15 13.68
N VAL A 374 -7.48 -7.15 12.80
CA VAL A 374 -7.93 -7.08 11.41
C VAL A 374 -9.44 -6.84 11.33
N SER A 375 -10.23 -7.57 12.11
CA SER A 375 -11.69 -7.45 12.17
C SER A 375 -12.13 -6.05 12.63
N ASN A 376 -11.48 -5.50 13.65
CA ASN A 376 -11.72 -4.14 14.12
C ASN A 376 -11.33 -3.10 13.05
N GLY A 377 -10.19 -3.31 12.39
CA GLY A 377 -9.70 -2.44 11.34
C GLY A 377 -10.64 -2.33 10.13
N PHE A 378 -11.34 -3.41 9.75
CA PHE A 378 -12.35 -3.39 8.67
C PHE A 378 -13.42 -2.31 8.87
N LYS A 379 -13.78 -1.99 10.13
CA LYS A 379 -14.79 -0.96 10.46
C LYS A 379 -14.25 0.47 10.35
N THR A 380 -12.93 0.65 10.34
CA THR A 380 -12.29 1.98 10.37
C THR A 380 -11.96 2.52 8.98
N VAL A 381 -11.79 1.65 8.00
CA VAL A 381 -11.45 1.99 6.60
C VAL A 381 -12.70 1.98 5.73
N LYS A 382 -12.75 2.90 4.76
CA LYS A 382 -13.85 2.98 3.78
C LYS A 382 -13.95 1.69 2.97
N ILE A 383 -15.17 1.22 2.75
CA ILE A 383 -15.42 -0.03 2.04
C ILE A 383 -14.87 -0.03 0.59
N THR A 384 -14.79 1.15 -0.04
CA THR A 384 -14.26 1.33 -1.40
C THR A 384 -12.77 1.00 -1.51
N THR A 385 -11.99 1.12 -0.43
CA THR A 385 -10.56 0.80 -0.43
C THR A 385 -10.29 -0.67 -0.75
N TRP A 386 -11.23 -1.56 -0.41
CA TRP A 386 -11.08 -2.99 -0.65
C TRP A 386 -11.33 -3.39 -2.10
N ILE A 387 -12.00 -2.56 -2.90
CA ILE A 387 -12.40 -2.89 -4.28
C ILE A 387 -11.18 -3.16 -5.17
N GLN A 388 -10.15 -2.32 -5.09
CA GLN A 388 -8.91 -2.47 -5.85
C GLN A 388 -8.12 -3.74 -5.50
N VAL A 389 -8.34 -4.32 -4.31
CA VAL A 389 -7.64 -5.53 -3.84
C VAL A 389 -8.51 -6.78 -3.80
N ILE A 390 -9.72 -6.74 -4.37
CA ILE A 390 -10.60 -7.90 -4.52
C ILE A 390 -9.87 -9.09 -5.18
N PRO A 391 -9.07 -8.93 -6.25
CA PRO A 391 -8.36 -10.06 -6.87
C PRO A 391 -7.44 -10.80 -5.89
N GLN A 392 -6.69 -10.06 -5.07
CA GLN A 392 -5.75 -10.61 -4.09
C GLN A 392 -6.51 -11.33 -2.96
N ILE A 393 -7.64 -10.80 -2.52
CA ILE A 393 -8.49 -11.43 -1.51
C ILE A 393 -9.14 -12.72 -2.07
N LEU A 394 -9.71 -12.65 -3.27
CA LEU A 394 -10.35 -13.80 -3.92
C LEU A 394 -9.36 -14.92 -4.24
N ALA A 395 -8.10 -14.61 -4.52
CA ALA A 395 -7.06 -15.61 -4.68
C ALA A 395 -6.90 -16.49 -3.42
N ARG A 396 -7.19 -15.96 -2.24
CA ARG A 396 -7.07 -16.64 -0.94
C ARG A 396 -8.41 -17.10 -0.35
N ILE A 397 -9.51 -17.02 -1.09
CA ILE A 397 -10.87 -17.40 -0.62
C ILE A 397 -10.97 -18.83 -0.06
N HIS A 398 -10.08 -19.72 -0.52
CA HIS A 398 -10.06 -21.15 -0.16
C HIS A 398 -8.92 -21.50 0.80
N THR A 399 -8.37 -20.53 1.53
CA THR A 399 -7.34 -20.75 2.55
C THR A 399 -7.77 -21.86 3.53
N PRO A 400 -6.85 -22.74 3.98
CA PRO A 400 -7.19 -23.81 4.91
C PRO A 400 -7.62 -23.29 6.29
N HIS A 401 -7.10 -22.12 6.71
CA HIS A 401 -7.37 -21.53 8.03
C HIS A 401 -8.78 -20.94 8.14
N GLU A 402 -9.63 -21.51 8.99
CA GLU A 402 -11.03 -21.08 9.20
C GLU A 402 -11.15 -19.61 9.64
N THR A 403 -10.30 -19.16 10.56
CA THR A 403 -10.29 -17.77 11.07
C THR A 403 -10.12 -16.77 9.92
N VAL A 404 -9.15 -17.01 9.04
CA VAL A 404 -8.88 -16.14 7.88
C VAL A 404 -10.02 -16.24 6.87
N ARG A 405 -10.52 -17.45 6.59
CA ARG A 405 -11.64 -17.67 5.66
C ARG A 405 -12.92 -16.96 6.11
N THR A 406 -13.20 -16.96 7.42
CA THR A 406 -14.34 -16.27 8.02
C THR A 406 -14.22 -14.75 7.84
N LEU A 407 -13.03 -14.19 8.08
CA LEU A 407 -12.76 -12.76 7.86
C LEU A 407 -12.85 -12.37 6.38
N ILE A 408 -12.33 -13.19 5.46
CA ILE A 408 -12.48 -12.99 4.01
C ILE A 408 -13.95 -12.98 3.63
N THR A 409 -14.71 -13.97 4.10
CA THR A 409 -16.15 -14.08 3.83
C THR A 409 -16.89 -12.86 4.34
N HIS A 410 -16.62 -12.41 5.56
CA HIS A 410 -17.23 -11.21 6.14
C HIS A 410 -16.94 -9.97 5.30
N LEU A 411 -15.68 -9.73 4.94
CA LEU A 411 -15.28 -8.57 4.15
C LEU A 411 -15.91 -8.59 2.75
N LEU A 412 -15.87 -9.72 2.05
CA LEU A 412 -16.42 -9.83 0.69
C LEU A 412 -17.95 -9.71 0.68
N VAL A 413 -18.64 -10.18 1.72
CA VAL A 413 -20.09 -9.97 1.86
C VAL A 413 -20.39 -8.48 2.09
N GLU A 414 -19.62 -7.78 2.93
CA GLU A 414 -19.81 -6.35 3.19
C GLU A 414 -19.55 -5.50 1.94
N VAL A 415 -18.47 -5.82 1.20
CA VAL A 415 -18.17 -5.20 -0.10
C VAL A 415 -19.30 -5.50 -1.09
N GLY A 416 -19.74 -6.76 -1.19
CA GLY A 416 -20.79 -7.16 -2.11
C GLY A 416 -22.17 -6.57 -1.78
N ARG A 417 -22.44 -6.26 -0.51
CA ARG A 417 -23.67 -5.57 -0.09
C ARG A 417 -23.70 -4.11 -0.55
N THR A 418 -22.57 -3.41 -0.47
CA THR A 418 -22.49 -1.98 -0.80
C THR A 418 -22.16 -1.73 -2.27
N HIS A 419 -21.29 -2.57 -2.84
CA HIS A 419 -20.74 -2.46 -4.19
C HIS A 419 -20.84 -3.81 -4.93
N PRO A 420 -22.03 -4.37 -5.16
CA PRO A 420 -22.18 -5.71 -5.74
C PRO A 420 -21.50 -5.85 -7.11
N GLN A 421 -21.63 -4.83 -7.96
CA GLN A 421 -21.04 -4.83 -9.31
C GLN A 421 -19.51 -5.03 -9.32
N ALA A 422 -18.81 -4.63 -8.26
CA ALA A 422 -17.36 -4.75 -8.15
C ALA A 422 -16.87 -6.20 -7.97
N ILE A 423 -17.68 -7.06 -7.32
CA ILE A 423 -17.26 -8.40 -6.92
C ILE A 423 -17.88 -9.52 -7.78
N LEU A 424 -19.02 -9.26 -8.41
CA LEU A 424 -19.86 -10.30 -9.00
C LEU A 424 -19.17 -11.11 -10.10
N PHE A 425 -18.51 -10.49 -11.07
CA PHE A 425 -17.84 -11.24 -12.15
C PHE A 425 -16.73 -12.14 -11.60
N SER A 426 -15.87 -11.62 -10.73
CA SER A 426 -14.76 -12.35 -10.14
C SER A 426 -15.23 -13.50 -9.24
N LEU A 427 -16.34 -13.30 -8.52
CA LEU A 427 -16.95 -14.31 -7.67
C LEU A 427 -17.72 -15.37 -8.48
N ALA A 428 -18.48 -14.96 -9.50
CA ALA A 428 -19.17 -15.86 -10.42
C ALA A 428 -18.19 -16.75 -11.19
N LEU A 429 -17.02 -16.23 -11.57
CA LEU A 429 -15.95 -17.06 -12.13
C LEU A 429 -15.36 -18.02 -11.08
N SER A 430 -15.10 -17.55 -9.87
CA SER A 430 -14.58 -18.38 -8.78
C SER A 430 -15.55 -19.51 -8.39
N SER A 431 -16.86 -19.31 -8.56
CA SER A 431 -17.92 -20.30 -8.35
C SER A 431 -17.93 -21.44 -9.37
N LYS A 432 -17.17 -21.29 -10.46
CA LYS A 432 -17.02 -22.29 -11.54
C LYS A 432 -15.63 -22.94 -11.55
N SER A 433 -14.78 -22.61 -10.56
CA SER A 433 -13.42 -23.15 -10.42
C SER A 433 -13.38 -24.67 -10.37
N ASP A 434 -12.35 -25.29 -10.97
CA ASP A 434 -12.11 -26.75 -10.90
C ASP A 434 -11.81 -27.23 -9.48
N MET A 435 -11.15 -26.39 -8.67
CA MET A 435 -10.89 -26.69 -7.26
C MET A 435 -12.19 -26.70 -6.43
N PRO A 436 -12.59 -27.84 -5.83
CA PRO A 436 -13.88 -27.96 -5.14
C PRO A 436 -14.02 -27.05 -3.91
N GLN A 437 -12.94 -26.80 -3.18
CA GLN A 437 -12.97 -25.94 -1.99
C GLN A 437 -13.19 -24.47 -2.36
N ARG A 438 -12.49 -23.98 -3.39
CA ARG A 438 -12.69 -22.63 -3.94
C ARG A 438 -14.12 -22.44 -4.44
N ARG A 439 -14.63 -23.43 -5.18
CA ARG A 439 -16.00 -23.46 -5.66
C ARG A 439 -17.02 -23.32 -4.52
N ARG A 440 -16.87 -24.16 -3.48
CA ARG A 440 -17.74 -24.15 -2.30
C ARG A 440 -17.70 -22.80 -1.56
N CYS A 441 -16.52 -22.24 -1.33
CA CYS A 441 -16.39 -20.95 -0.64
C CYS A 441 -17.01 -19.81 -1.46
N ALA A 442 -16.80 -19.78 -2.78
CA ALA A 442 -17.39 -18.77 -3.65
C ALA A 442 -18.92 -18.86 -3.71
N ASN A 443 -19.48 -20.08 -3.83
CA ASN A 443 -20.92 -20.30 -3.77
C ASN A 443 -21.52 -19.85 -2.45
N ALA A 444 -20.89 -20.16 -1.32
CA ALA A 444 -21.36 -19.72 -0.01
C ALA A 444 -21.45 -18.18 0.12
N ILE A 445 -20.55 -17.43 -0.54
CA ILE A 445 -20.63 -15.96 -0.59
C ILE A 445 -21.74 -15.51 -1.53
N LEU A 446 -21.86 -16.11 -2.73
CA LEU A 446 -22.95 -15.77 -3.67
C LEU A 446 -24.33 -16.03 -3.05
N ASP A 447 -24.49 -17.12 -2.30
CA ASP A 447 -25.72 -17.46 -1.61
C ASP A 447 -26.08 -16.38 -0.57
N LYS A 448 -25.11 -15.92 0.23
CA LYS A 448 -25.31 -14.79 1.15
C LYS A 448 -25.63 -13.47 0.45
N LEU A 449 -25.03 -13.22 -0.72
CA LEU A 449 -25.30 -12.01 -1.50
C LEU A 449 -26.69 -12.07 -2.17
N ARG A 450 -27.24 -13.28 -2.40
CA ARG A 450 -28.56 -13.48 -3.03
C ARG A 450 -29.69 -12.90 -2.19
N ASP A 451 -29.51 -12.85 -0.87
CA ASP A 451 -30.44 -12.20 0.04
C ASP A 451 -30.55 -10.68 -0.18
N PHE A 452 -29.51 -10.03 -0.73
CA PHE A 452 -29.47 -8.58 -0.94
C PHE A 452 -29.72 -8.15 -2.38
N SER A 453 -29.30 -8.94 -3.37
CA SER A 453 -29.39 -8.57 -4.79
C SER A 453 -29.61 -9.81 -5.68
N PRO A 454 -30.77 -10.50 -5.55
CA PRO A 454 -31.01 -11.79 -6.20
C PRO A 454 -30.97 -11.67 -7.73
N VAL A 455 -31.68 -10.69 -8.30
CA VAL A 455 -31.74 -10.46 -9.75
C VAL A 455 -30.35 -10.21 -10.34
N LEU A 456 -29.53 -9.43 -9.64
CA LEU A 456 -28.20 -9.08 -10.13
C LEU A 456 -27.26 -10.30 -10.13
N ILE A 457 -27.38 -11.17 -9.14
CA ILE A 457 -26.61 -12.43 -9.07
C ILE A 457 -27.06 -13.40 -10.15
N GLU A 458 -28.36 -13.56 -10.37
CA GLU A 458 -28.89 -14.39 -11.45
C GLU A 458 -28.42 -13.91 -12.83
N GLN A 459 -28.43 -12.59 -13.06
CA GLN A 459 -27.90 -12.00 -14.30
C GLN A 459 -26.40 -12.25 -14.44
N ALA A 460 -25.61 -12.04 -13.38
CA ALA A 460 -24.17 -12.28 -13.40
C ALA A 460 -23.83 -13.76 -13.65
N ASP A 461 -24.57 -14.69 -13.04
CA ASP A 461 -24.36 -16.12 -13.24
C ASP A 461 -24.71 -16.56 -14.66
N LEU A 462 -25.86 -16.10 -15.19
CA LEU A 462 -26.25 -16.36 -16.59
C LEU A 462 -25.20 -15.82 -17.56
N VAL A 463 -24.83 -14.53 -17.42
CA VAL A 463 -23.88 -13.90 -18.33
C VAL A 463 -22.51 -14.58 -18.25
N SER A 464 -22.00 -14.87 -17.06
CA SER A 464 -20.71 -15.54 -16.91
C SER A 464 -20.71 -16.96 -17.47
N THR A 465 -21.77 -17.75 -17.24
CA THR A 465 -21.90 -19.12 -17.76
C THR A 465 -21.89 -19.13 -19.27
N GLU A 466 -22.68 -18.26 -19.88
CA GLU A 466 -22.80 -18.23 -21.33
C GLU A 466 -21.57 -17.60 -22.00
N LEU A 467 -20.90 -16.64 -21.38
CA LEU A 467 -19.61 -16.13 -21.88
C LEU A 467 -18.54 -17.23 -21.88
N VAL A 468 -18.50 -18.10 -20.85
CA VAL A 468 -17.59 -19.26 -20.84
C VAL A 468 -17.94 -20.25 -21.96
N ARG A 469 -19.24 -20.56 -22.15
CA ARG A 469 -19.72 -21.44 -23.24
C ARG A 469 -19.33 -20.91 -24.63
N VAL A 470 -19.43 -19.59 -24.82
CA VAL A 470 -19.10 -18.92 -26.09
C VAL A 470 -17.58 -18.80 -26.28
N ALA A 471 -16.81 -18.73 -25.20
CA ALA A 471 -15.35 -18.60 -25.24
C ALA A 471 -14.66 -19.85 -25.79
N ILE A 472 -15.19 -21.04 -25.53
CA ILE A 472 -14.65 -22.33 -26.01
C ILE A 472 -15.80 -23.24 -26.45
N LEU A 473 -15.87 -23.54 -27.75
CA LEU A 473 -16.90 -24.42 -28.29
C LEU A 473 -16.53 -25.90 -28.09
N TRP A 474 -17.51 -26.81 -28.06
CA TRP A 474 -17.25 -28.26 -27.95
C TRP A 474 -16.25 -28.78 -28.98
N ALA A 475 -16.33 -28.32 -30.23
CA ALA A 475 -15.37 -28.69 -31.27
C ALA A 475 -13.93 -28.34 -30.86
N GLU A 476 -13.72 -27.17 -30.26
CA GLU A 476 -12.40 -26.71 -29.81
C GLU A 476 -11.93 -27.49 -28.60
N MET A 477 -12.82 -27.74 -27.61
CA MET A 477 -12.52 -28.61 -26.45
C MET A 477 -12.07 -30.00 -26.90
N TRP A 478 -12.79 -30.61 -27.84
CA TRP A 478 -12.46 -31.92 -28.39
C TRP A 478 -11.14 -31.90 -29.17
N SER A 479 -10.91 -30.89 -30.01
CA SER A 479 -9.66 -30.77 -30.76
C SER A 479 -8.45 -30.66 -29.84
N GLU A 480 -8.52 -29.80 -28.83
CA GLU A 480 -7.44 -29.61 -27.85
C GLU A 480 -7.21 -30.89 -27.03
N ALA A 481 -8.27 -31.46 -26.46
CA ALA A 481 -8.15 -32.67 -25.64
C ALA A 481 -7.60 -33.86 -26.44
N LEU A 482 -8.00 -34.03 -27.70
CA LEU A 482 -7.46 -35.09 -28.56
C LEU A 482 -5.99 -34.85 -28.92
N GLU A 483 -5.58 -33.60 -29.14
CA GLU A 483 -4.19 -33.25 -29.37
C GLU A 483 -3.33 -33.57 -28.14
N GLU A 484 -3.77 -33.19 -26.94
CA GLU A 484 -3.07 -33.50 -25.68
C GLU A 484 -3.05 -35.00 -25.38
N ALA A 485 -4.20 -35.67 -25.52
CA ALA A 485 -4.34 -37.11 -25.35
C ALA A 485 -3.40 -37.88 -26.29
N SER A 486 -3.21 -37.41 -27.52
CA SER A 486 -2.32 -38.05 -28.50
C SER A 486 -0.86 -37.98 -28.08
N LYS A 487 -0.41 -36.85 -27.51
CA LYS A 487 0.95 -36.69 -26.97
C LYS A 487 1.18 -37.63 -25.79
N LEU A 488 0.19 -37.78 -24.90
CA LEU A 488 0.29 -38.67 -23.75
C LEU A 488 0.37 -40.14 -24.17
N TYR A 489 -0.46 -40.55 -25.13
CA TYR A 489 -0.50 -41.93 -25.60
C TYR A 489 0.71 -42.29 -26.47
N PHE A 490 0.96 -41.56 -27.55
CA PHE A 490 1.98 -41.94 -28.53
C PHE A 490 3.41 -41.60 -28.10
N SER A 491 3.61 -40.52 -27.33
CA SER A 491 4.97 -40.12 -26.91
C SER A 491 5.37 -40.70 -25.56
N LYS A 492 4.44 -40.81 -24.61
CA LYS A 492 4.73 -41.23 -23.23
C LYS A 492 4.19 -42.61 -22.87
N GLY A 493 3.31 -43.21 -23.68
CA GLY A 493 2.64 -44.47 -23.35
C GLY A 493 1.68 -44.36 -22.15
N ASP A 494 1.30 -43.14 -21.74
CA ASP A 494 0.53 -42.91 -20.53
C ASP A 494 -0.98 -42.91 -20.82
N ILE A 495 -1.56 -44.10 -20.77
CA ILE A 495 -2.98 -44.33 -21.08
C ILE A 495 -3.89 -43.74 -20.00
N LYS A 496 -3.47 -43.75 -18.72
CA LYS A 496 -4.27 -43.24 -17.61
C LYS A 496 -4.48 -41.74 -17.72
N ASN A 497 -3.41 -40.98 -17.98
CA ASN A 497 -3.51 -39.54 -18.16
C ASN A 497 -4.15 -39.17 -19.51
N MET A 498 -4.07 -40.04 -20.51
CA MET A 498 -4.84 -39.86 -21.74
C MET A 498 -6.36 -39.91 -21.44
N PHE A 499 -6.83 -40.91 -20.69
CA PHE A 499 -8.25 -40.99 -20.29
C PHE A 499 -8.70 -39.82 -19.44
N SER A 500 -7.85 -39.30 -18.56
CA SER A 500 -8.20 -38.14 -17.73
C SER A 500 -8.47 -36.87 -18.56
N LYS A 501 -7.99 -36.80 -19.81
CA LYS A 501 -8.29 -35.72 -20.76
C LYS A 501 -9.58 -35.94 -21.55
N VAL A 502 -9.85 -37.17 -21.98
CA VAL A 502 -10.95 -37.47 -22.91
C VAL A 502 -12.27 -37.80 -22.21
N LEU A 503 -12.24 -38.58 -21.11
CA LEU A 503 -13.45 -39.03 -20.41
C LEU A 503 -14.32 -37.87 -19.86
N PRO A 504 -13.76 -36.76 -19.33
CA PRO A 504 -14.58 -35.64 -18.90
C PRO A 504 -15.40 -35.02 -20.05
N LEU A 505 -14.91 -35.04 -21.28
CA LEU A 505 -15.64 -34.52 -22.44
C LEU A 505 -16.77 -35.45 -22.90
N HIS A 506 -16.59 -36.76 -22.80
CA HIS A 506 -17.68 -37.71 -22.98
C HIS A 506 -18.77 -37.51 -21.93
N ALA A 507 -18.38 -37.38 -20.67
CA ALA A 507 -19.31 -37.07 -19.59
C ALA A 507 -20.05 -35.73 -19.82
N LEU A 508 -19.41 -34.73 -20.40
CA LEU A 508 -20.05 -33.47 -20.81
C LEU A 508 -21.10 -33.71 -21.90
N MET A 509 -20.77 -34.46 -22.95
CA MET A 509 -21.71 -34.77 -24.03
C MET A 509 -22.91 -35.59 -23.55
N ASN A 510 -22.69 -36.50 -22.60
CA ASN A 510 -23.73 -37.34 -22.03
C ASN A 510 -24.75 -36.55 -21.19
N LYS A 511 -24.42 -35.31 -20.76
CA LYS A 511 -25.40 -34.39 -20.15
C LYS A 511 -26.41 -33.83 -21.16
N GLY A 512 -26.11 -33.92 -22.46
CA GLY A 512 -26.95 -33.42 -23.55
C GLY A 512 -26.54 -32.04 -24.07
N ALA A 513 -26.99 -31.73 -25.28
CA ALA A 513 -26.79 -30.42 -25.90
C ALA A 513 -27.83 -29.41 -25.42
N GLU A 514 -27.37 -28.20 -25.09
CA GLU A 514 -28.20 -27.07 -24.66
C GLU A 514 -28.42 -26.05 -25.80
N THR A 515 -27.49 -25.98 -26.77
CA THR A 515 -27.52 -24.99 -27.85
C THR A 515 -27.62 -25.65 -29.23
N LEU A 516 -28.13 -24.92 -30.24
CA LEU A 516 -28.22 -25.42 -31.61
C LEU A 516 -26.84 -25.83 -32.16
N ARG A 517 -25.78 -25.11 -31.79
CA ARG A 517 -24.41 -25.45 -32.19
C ARG A 517 -23.96 -26.79 -31.61
N GLU A 518 -24.28 -27.06 -30.35
CA GLU A 518 -24.00 -28.32 -29.67
C GLU A 518 -24.82 -29.48 -30.29
N VAL A 519 -26.10 -29.24 -30.63
CA VAL A 519 -26.93 -30.22 -31.35
C VAL A 519 -26.31 -30.59 -32.70
N HIS A 520 -25.87 -29.61 -33.49
CA HIS A 520 -25.20 -29.87 -34.76
C HIS A 520 -23.89 -30.64 -34.58
N PHE A 521 -23.14 -30.36 -33.51
CA PHE A 521 -21.93 -31.12 -33.18
C PHE A 521 -22.24 -32.59 -32.88
N LEU A 522 -23.27 -32.87 -32.07
CA LEU A 522 -23.71 -34.24 -31.78
C LEU A 522 -24.22 -34.97 -33.02
N GLN A 523 -24.95 -34.29 -33.90
CA GLN A 523 -25.40 -34.87 -35.16
C GLN A 523 -24.23 -35.23 -36.08
N ALA A 524 -23.18 -34.41 -36.12
CA ALA A 524 -22.03 -34.62 -37.00
C ALA A 524 -21.01 -35.65 -36.48
N PHE A 525 -20.78 -35.70 -35.16
CA PHE A 525 -19.67 -36.46 -34.54
C PHE A 525 -20.10 -37.37 -33.39
N GLY A 526 -21.31 -37.21 -32.85
CA GLY A 526 -21.70 -37.85 -31.60
C GLY A 526 -21.80 -39.37 -31.66
N ARG A 527 -22.14 -39.96 -32.82
CA ARG A 527 -22.17 -41.42 -32.99
C ARG A 527 -20.78 -42.03 -32.84
N GLU A 528 -19.81 -41.50 -33.57
CA GLU A 528 -18.41 -41.97 -33.54
C GLU A 528 -17.77 -41.73 -32.17
N LEU A 529 -18.07 -40.60 -31.52
CA LEU A 529 -17.57 -40.33 -30.17
C LEU A 529 -18.10 -41.35 -29.15
N ARG A 530 -19.38 -41.73 -29.20
CA ARG A 530 -19.93 -42.78 -28.33
C ARG A 530 -19.32 -44.16 -28.61
N GLU A 531 -19.03 -44.45 -29.88
CA GLU A 531 -18.34 -45.68 -30.25
C GLU A 531 -16.92 -45.73 -29.67
N ALA A 532 -16.18 -44.62 -29.77
CA ALA A 532 -14.87 -44.49 -29.14
C ALA A 532 -14.94 -44.59 -27.61
N GLU A 533 -15.96 -44.01 -26.97
CA GLU A 533 -16.21 -44.13 -25.53
C GLU A 533 -16.43 -45.58 -25.11
N GLU A 534 -17.23 -46.35 -25.86
CA GLU A 534 -17.48 -47.77 -25.57
C GLU A 534 -16.19 -48.60 -25.66
N TRP A 535 -15.30 -48.32 -26.62
CA TRP A 535 -13.98 -48.95 -26.67
C TRP A 535 -13.11 -48.58 -25.45
N CYS A 536 -13.18 -47.33 -25.00
CA CYS A 536 -12.49 -46.86 -23.78
C CYS A 536 -13.05 -47.53 -22.51
N ARG A 537 -14.36 -47.80 -22.46
CA ARG A 537 -15.01 -48.51 -21.36
C ARG A 537 -14.59 -49.98 -21.33
N ARG A 538 -14.59 -50.68 -22.47
CA ARG A 538 -14.13 -52.07 -22.59
C ARG A 538 -12.66 -52.25 -22.21
N TYR A 539 -11.82 -51.26 -22.53
CA TYR A 539 -10.43 -51.23 -22.05
C TYR A 539 -10.36 -51.19 -20.52
N SER A 540 -11.22 -50.39 -19.89
CA SER A 540 -11.22 -50.21 -18.43
C SER A 540 -11.76 -51.44 -17.69
N ASP A 541 -12.71 -52.16 -18.30
CA ASP A 541 -13.36 -53.34 -17.71
C ASP A 541 -12.56 -54.64 -17.90
N SER A 542 -11.65 -54.70 -18.88
CA SER A 542 -10.91 -55.92 -19.22
C SER A 542 -9.62 -56.08 -18.41
N LEU A 543 -9.43 -57.26 -17.83
CA LEU A 543 -8.23 -57.62 -17.05
C LEU A 543 -7.05 -58.13 -17.91
N ASP A 544 -7.27 -58.40 -19.21
CA ASP A 544 -6.24 -58.96 -20.09
C ASP A 544 -5.44 -57.88 -20.85
N PRO A 545 -4.10 -57.76 -20.63
CA PRO A 545 -3.26 -56.75 -21.28
C PRO A 545 -3.26 -56.80 -22.82
N ALA A 546 -3.35 -57.97 -23.45
CA ALA A 546 -3.25 -58.09 -24.90
C ALA A 546 -4.55 -57.62 -25.59
N THR A 547 -5.70 -58.04 -25.06
CA THR A 547 -7.01 -57.60 -25.53
C THR A 547 -7.24 -56.11 -25.25
N ASN A 548 -6.70 -55.59 -24.14
CA ASN A 548 -6.72 -54.17 -23.81
C ASN A 548 -6.03 -53.30 -24.87
N GLN A 549 -4.87 -53.70 -25.37
CA GLN A 549 -4.15 -52.89 -26.35
C GLN A 549 -4.89 -52.77 -27.70
N ASN A 550 -5.71 -53.77 -28.05
CA ASN A 550 -6.54 -53.70 -29.25
C ASN A 550 -7.72 -52.74 -29.10
N TYR A 551 -8.39 -52.73 -27.95
CA TYR A 551 -9.51 -51.80 -27.69
C TYR A 551 -9.07 -50.33 -27.75
N ILE A 552 -7.93 -50.00 -27.15
CA ILE A 552 -7.42 -48.63 -27.18
C ILE A 552 -6.99 -48.19 -28.58
N ARG A 553 -6.46 -49.12 -29.39
CA ARG A 553 -6.12 -48.85 -30.79
C ARG A 553 -7.38 -48.54 -31.62
N GLN A 554 -8.44 -49.32 -31.45
CA GLN A 554 -9.72 -49.06 -32.13
C GLN A 554 -10.32 -47.69 -31.74
N ALA A 555 -10.27 -47.33 -30.46
CA ALA A 555 -10.68 -46.01 -30.01
C ALA A 555 -9.88 -44.89 -30.70
N TRP A 556 -8.56 -45.06 -30.81
CA TRP A 556 -7.68 -44.07 -31.45
C TRP A 556 -7.88 -43.91 -32.95
N ASP A 557 -8.20 -45.00 -33.67
CA ASP A 557 -8.51 -44.91 -35.10
C ASP A 557 -9.74 -43.98 -35.33
N ILE A 558 -10.74 -44.09 -34.45
CA ILE A 558 -11.92 -43.21 -34.46
C ILE A 558 -11.54 -41.77 -34.07
N TYR A 559 -10.85 -41.59 -32.93
CA TYR A 559 -10.45 -40.25 -32.46
C TYR A 559 -9.58 -39.50 -33.47
N TYR A 560 -8.67 -40.19 -34.16
CA TYR A 560 -7.79 -39.57 -35.15
C TYR A 560 -8.56 -39.08 -36.38
N SER A 561 -9.51 -39.89 -36.88
CA SER A 561 -10.42 -39.50 -37.96
C SER A 561 -11.26 -38.28 -37.57
N LEU A 562 -11.82 -38.30 -36.35
CA LEU A 562 -12.62 -37.21 -35.79
C LEU A 562 -11.80 -35.92 -35.65
N PHE A 563 -10.60 -35.99 -35.08
CA PHE A 563 -9.70 -34.86 -34.91
C PHE A 563 -9.46 -34.12 -36.24
N ARG A 564 -9.13 -34.84 -37.31
CA ARG A 564 -8.91 -34.23 -38.65
C ARG A 564 -10.16 -33.58 -39.24
N ARG A 565 -11.36 -34.08 -38.92
CA ARG A 565 -12.63 -33.49 -39.40
C ARG A 565 -13.00 -32.27 -38.56
N ILE A 566 -12.85 -32.36 -37.25
CA ILE A 566 -13.11 -31.27 -36.30
C ILE A 566 -12.17 -30.08 -36.58
N ASP A 567 -10.87 -30.32 -36.74
CA ASP A 567 -9.88 -29.26 -37.02
C ASP A 567 -10.18 -28.50 -38.33
N ARG A 568 -10.66 -29.21 -39.36
CA ARG A 568 -11.14 -28.56 -40.61
C ARG A 568 -12.35 -27.66 -40.36
N VAL A 569 -13.31 -28.10 -39.56
CA VAL A 569 -14.49 -27.28 -39.19
C VAL A 569 -14.05 -26.06 -38.41
N ILE A 570 -13.17 -26.21 -37.41
CA ILE A 570 -12.66 -25.10 -36.59
C ILE A 570 -12.00 -24.04 -37.49
N LYS A 571 -11.08 -24.44 -38.37
CA LYS A 571 -10.37 -23.52 -39.27
C LYS A 571 -11.30 -22.70 -40.17
N GLY A 572 -12.45 -23.25 -40.57
CA GLY A 572 -13.44 -22.56 -41.41
C GLY A 572 -14.33 -21.54 -40.69
N VAL A 573 -14.34 -21.50 -39.36
CA VAL A 573 -15.19 -20.57 -38.60
C VAL A 573 -14.50 -19.20 -38.50
N SER A 574 -15.10 -18.17 -39.10
CA SER A 574 -14.66 -16.77 -39.01
C SER A 574 -15.57 -15.90 -38.13
N SER A 575 -16.82 -16.31 -37.95
CA SER A 575 -17.81 -15.65 -37.10
C SER A 575 -18.76 -16.64 -36.45
N LEU A 576 -19.35 -16.26 -35.31
CA LEU A 576 -20.34 -17.03 -34.58
C LEU A 576 -21.61 -16.21 -34.43
N ASP A 577 -22.75 -16.82 -34.73
CA ASP A 577 -24.07 -16.25 -34.47
C ASP A 577 -24.54 -16.65 -33.07
N LEU A 578 -24.72 -15.68 -32.17
CA LEU A 578 -25.22 -15.88 -30.81
C LEU A 578 -26.54 -16.64 -30.78
N LYS A 579 -27.42 -16.49 -31.77
CA LYS A 579 -28.66 -17.27 -31.83
C LYS A 579 -28.40 -18.78 -31.80
N SER A 580 -27.29 -19.21 -32.41
CA SER A 580 -26.90 -20.61 -32.48
C SER A 580 -26.03 -21.08 -31.31
N VAL A 581 -25.16 -20.21 -30.77
CA VAL A 581 -24.17 -20.57 -29.73
C VAL A 581 -24.57 -20.17 -28.31
N SER A 582 -25.40 -19.14 -28.14
CA SER A 582 -25.94 -18.71 -26.84
C SER A 582 -27.19 -17.82 -27.04
N PRO A 583 -28.37 -18.43 -27.26
CA PRO A 583 -29.62 -17.68 -27.38
C PRO A 583 -29.96 -16.93 -26.08
N ARG A 584 -29.47 -17.41 -24.92
CA ARG A 584 -29.66 -16.77 -23.62
C ARG A 584 -28.97 -15.41 -23.55
N LEU A 585 -27.72 -15.29 -24.02
CA LEU A 585 -27.04 -13.99 -24.11
C LEU A 585 -27.72 -13.06 -25.10
N LEU A 586 -28.14 -13.57 -26.26
CA LEU A 586 -28.84 -12.75 -27.26
C LEU A 586 -30.12 -12.12 -26.71
N ASN A 587 -30.86 -12.89 -25.90
CA ASN A 587 -32.11 -12.49 -25.27
C ASN A 587 -31.91 -11.55 -24.06
N CYS A 588 -30.69 -11.39 -23.55
CA CYS A 588 -30.40 -10.45 -22.49
C CYS A 588 -30.55 -9.01 -23.01
N LYS A 589 -31.60 -8.33 -22.54
CA LYS A 589 -31.89 -6.92 -22.85
C LYS A 589 -32.04 -6.12 -21.55
N ASN A 590 -31.43 -4.94 -21.52
CA ASN A 590 -31.54 -3.98 -20.41
C ASN A 590 -31.28 -4.60 -19.04
N LEU A 591 -30.14 -5.29 -18.90
CA LEU A 591 -29.73 -5.86 -17.62
C LEU A 591 -29.43 -4.74 -16.60
N ILE A 592 -29.53 -5.07 -15.32
CA ILE A 592 -29.02 -4.21 -14.23
C ILE A 592 -27.53 -4.47 -13.97
N LEU A 593 -26.98 -5.55 -14.53
CA LEU A 593 -25.57 -5.87 -14.50
C LEU A 593 -24.74 -4.82 -15.26
N ALA A 594 -23.67 -4.35 -14.62
CA ALA A 594 -22.73 -3.41 -15.23
C ALA A 594 -22.03 -4.02 -16.45
N VAL A 595 -21.68 -3.19 -17.42
CA VAL A 595 -20.74 -3.57 -18.46
C VAL A 595 -19.41 -3.96 -17.78
N PRO A 596 -18.80 -5.12 -18.13
CA PRO A 596 -17.58 -5.57 -17.47
C PRO A 596 -16.47 -4.50 -17.52
N GLY A 597 -15.84 -4.24 -16.36
CA GLY A 597 -14.70 -3.30 -16.26
C GLY A 597 -15.07 -1.81 -16.25
N THR A 598 -16.35 -1.43 -16.33
CA THR A 598 -16.77 -0.01 -16.31
C THR A 598 -17.23 0.47 -14.94
N TYR A 599 -17.33 -0.43 -13.95
CA TYR A 599 -17.81 -0.05 -12.62
C TYR A 599 -16.76 0.78 -11.88
N GLN A 600 -17.14 1.98 -11.46
CA GLN A 600 -16.37 2.82 -10.55
C GLN A 600 -17.22 3.23 -9.35
N PRO A 601 -16.65 3.23 -8.12
CA PRO A 601 -17.35 3.76 -6.96
C PRO A 601 -17.74 5.23 -7.15
N ASN A 602 -18.93 5.60 -6.70
CA ASN A 602 -19.48 6.98 -6.78
C ASN A 602 -19.82 7.49 -8.19
N GLU A 603 -19.57 6.72 -9.25
CA GLU A 603 -20.02 7.04 -10.60
C GLU A 603 -21.34 6.33 -10.95
N LYS A 604 -22.03 6.85 -11.97
CA LYS A 604 -23.25 6.22 -12.47
C LYS A 604 -22.89 4.90 -13.16
N VAL A 605 -23.54 3.82 -12.72
CA VAL A 605 -23.32 2.48 -13.28
C VAL A 605 -23.80 2.42 -14.74
N ILE A 606 -22.89 2.04 -15.64
CA ILE A 606 -23.20 1.78 -17.04
C ILE A 606 -23.56 0.30 -17.16
N THR A 607 -24.86 0.02 -17.30
CA THR A 607 -25.38 -1.35 -17.39
C THR A 607 -25.39 -1.89 -18.82
N ILE A 608 -25.49 -3.22 -18.95
CA ILE A 608 -25.56 -3.90 -20.26
C ILE A 608 -26.96 -3.69 -20.87
N ALA A 609 -27.02 -2.95 -21.97
CA ALA A 609 -28.25 -2.80 -22.76
C ALA A 609 -28.50 -4.04 -23.63
N SER A 610 -27.47 -4.53 -24.34
CA SER A 610 -27.57 -5.75 -25.16
C SER A 610 -26.20 -6.26 -25.61
N PHE A 611 -26.16 -7.54 -25.96
CA PHE A 611 -25.04 -8.16 -26.69
C PHE A 611 -25.27 -8.10 -28.20
N ASP A 612 -24.19 -7.90 -28.96
CA ASP A 612 -24.23 -7.97 -30.42
C ASP A 612 -24.53 -9.40 -30.91
N PRO A 613 -25.40 -9.60 -31.92
CA PRO A 613 -25.74 -10.94 -32.40
C PRO A 613 -24.58 -11.75 -32.98
N TYR A 614 -23.50 -11.09 -33.41
CA TYR A 614 -22.38 -11.73 -34.09
C TYR A 614 -21.06 -11.53 -33.34
N LEU A 615 -20.31 -12.62 -33.20
CA LEU A 615 -18.97 -12.62 -32.64
C LEU A 615 -17.97 -12.92 -33.74
N TYR A 616 -16.97 -12.07 -33.89
CA TYR A 616 -15.90 -12.30 -34.86
C TYR A 616 -14.80 -13.14 -34.22
N VAL A 617 -14.36 -14.19 -34.90
CA VAL A 617 -13.29 -15.06 -34.41
C VAL A 617 -11.98 -14.63 -35.05
N TYR A 618 -11.00 -14.24 -34.24
CA TYR A 618 -9.67 -13.90 -34.74
C TYR A 618 -8.93 -15.16 -35.20
N SER A 619 -8.28 -15.08 -36.36
CA SER A 619 -7.48 -16.17 -36.94
C SER A 619 -6.09 -16.26 -36.27
N SER A 620 -6.06 -16.63 -34.99
CA SER A 620 -4.83 -16.93 -34.24
C SER A 620 -4.87 -18.35 -33.66
N LYS A 621 -3.78 -18.82 -33.04
CA LYS A 621 -3.76 -20.15 -32.38
C LYS A 621 -4.85 -20.28 -31.30
N GLN A 622 -5.05 -19.23 -30.52
CA GLN A 622 -6.00 -19.20 -29.40
C GLN A 622 -7.43 -18.80 -29.81
N ARG A 623 -7.62 -18.40 -31.07
CA ARG A 623 -8.92 -18.08 -31.69
C ARG A 623 -9.86 -17.23 -30.81
N PRO A 624 -9.40 -16.11 -30.21
CA PRO A 624 -10.24 -15.31 -29.31
C PRO A 624 -11.40 -14.65 -30.07
N ARG A 625 -12.49 -14.35 -29.36
CA ARG A 625 -13.70 -13.78 -29.92
C ARG A 625 -13.75 -12.28 -29.67
N ARG A 626 -14.03 -11.49 -30.69
CA ARG A 626 -14.42 -10.08 -30.55
C ARG A 626 -15.88 -10.01 -30.13
N LEU A 627 -16.11 -9.66 -28.88
CA LEU A 627 -17.41 -9.48 -28.27
C LEU A 627 -17.75 -7.98 -28.23
N LEU A 628 -18.94 -7.61 -28.69
CA LEU A 628 -19.46 -6.26 -28.62
C LEU A 628 -20.65 -6.21 -27.65
N ILE A 629 -20.61 -5.26 -26.72
CA ILE A 629 -21.66 -5.05 -25.72
C ILE A 629 -22.10 -3.58 -25.81
N THR A 630 -23.38 -3.34 -26.03
CA THR A 630 -23.95 -1.99 -25.96
C THR A 630 -24.28 -1.66 -24.51
N GLY A 631 -23.75 -0.55 -24.00
CA GLY A 631 -24.07 -0.03 -22.66
C GLY A 631 -25.37 0.79 -22.67
N SER A 632 -25.94 1.01 -21.49
CA SER A 632 -27.13 1.87 -21.30
C SER A 632 -26.88 3.36 -21.60
N ASN A 633 -25.62 3.76 -21.76
CA ASN A 633 -25.22 5.08 -22.28
C ASN A 633 -25.22 5.15 -23.83
N GLY A 634 -25.60 4.07 -24.52
CA GLY A 634 -25.59 4.01 -25.99
C GLY A 634 -24.21 3.73 -26.60
N VAL A 635 -23.15 3.63 -25.79
CA VAL A 635 -21.79 3.36 -26.27
C VAL A 635 -21.60 1.85 -26.48
N VAL A 636 -20.92 1.47 -27.55
CA VAL A 636 -20.53 0.08 -27.83
C VAL A 636 -19.15 -0.19 -27.25
N TYR A 637 -19.08 -1.14 -26.32
CA TYR A 637 -17.87 -1.61 -25.68
C TYR A 637 -17.34 -2.85 -26.40
N THR A 638 -16.07 -2.83 -26.77
CA THR A 638 -15.41 -3.95 -27.46
C THR A 638 -14.55 -4.73 -26.47
N PHE A 639 -14.77 -6.04 -26.43
CA PHE A 639 -14.03 -6.98 -25.59
C PHE A 639 -13.36 -8.06 -26.44
N LEU A 640 -12.24 -8.56 -25.94
CA LEU A 640 -11.58 -9.75 -26.46
C LEU A 640 -11.83 -10.91 -25.50
N LEU A 641 -12.74 -11.80 -25.86
CA LEU A 641 -13.09 -12.98 -25.08
C LEU A 641 -12.10 -14.12 -25.39
N LYS A 642 -11.32 -14.49 -24.37
CA LYS A 642 -10.29 -15.53 -24.44
C LYS A 642 -10.71 -16.73 -23.60
N GLY A 643 -10.64 -17.93 -24.18
CA GLY A 643 -11.06 -19.17 -23.51
C GLY A 643 -9.93 -19.95 -22.85
N HIS A 644 -8.77 -20.06 -23.51
CA HIS A 644 -7.67 -20.95 -23.09
C HIS A 644 -6.54 -20.21 -22.34
N GLU A 645 -6.84 -19.11 -21.67
CA GLU A 645 -5.84 -18.30 -20.94
C GLU A 645 -6.33 -17.96 -19.53
N ASP A 646 -5.42 -18.05 -18.55
CA ASP A 646 -5.65 -17.49 -17.22
C ASP A 646 -5.32 -15.99 -17.26
N LEU A 647 -6.33 -15.16 -17.03
CA LEU A 647 -6.22 -13.68 -17.12
C LEU A 647 -6.07 -13.01 -15.75
N ARG A 648 -5.77 -13.78 -14.70
CA ARG A 648 -5.67 -13.30 -13.31
C ARG A 648 -4.36 -12.64 -12.96
#